data_AF-A0A3B9M3T1-F1
#
_entry.id   AF-A0A3B9M3T1-F1
#
_cell.length_a   1.000
_cell.length_b   1.000
_cell.length_c   1.000
_cell.angle_alpha   90.00
_cell.angle_beta   90.00
_cell.angle_gamma   90.00
#
_symmetry.space_group_name_H-M   'P 1'
#
loop_
_entity.id
_entity.type
_entity.pdbx_description
1 polymer ?
#
loop_
_entity_poly.entity_id
_entity_poly.type
_entity_poly.pdbx_seq_one_letter_code
_entity_poly.pdbx_strand_id
1 'polypeptide(L)'
;MSDATASSNNNFESIRIGLASPEKIRSWSSGEVKKPETINYRTLKPERDGLFCERIFGPTKDWECHCGKYKRVRYKGVICDRCGVEVTKSKVRRERMGHIELAAPVSHIWYFKGIPSRMGLILDMSPRTLEKVLYFVSYIVLDPGDVPDLTKKQLLNESEYRELKEQYGNRFRAGMGAEAVKELLEEIDLDKLSEELRTELRESTGQRKVRAIRRLEVVEAFRKSGDRPEWMIMEVIPVIPPELRPMVQLDGGRFATSDLNDLYRRVINRNNRLKRLLDLGAPDIIVRNEKRMLQEAVDALIDNGRRGRPVTGPGNRPLKSLSDMLKGKQGRFRQNLLGKRVDYSGRSVIVVGPDLKLHQCGLPKEMALELFKPFVMKCLVERDFAHNIKSAKRMVERARPEVWDVLEDVIKQHPVLLNRAPTLHRLGIQAFEPILVEGRAIQIHPLVCTGYNADFDGDQMAVHVPLSAEAQAEARILMLSAHNLLNPKDGRPVVTPTQDMVLGCYYLTLEVDGEKGEGKIFRDKDEAIFSHESGFVGLHARIKVRHNGQLMETTVGRLIFNEVVPHNMGYYNEVIDKKMVAEIIGECYRLNGFEATAKMLDGIKNLGFKYATKAGITVGVTDVTIPPEKPQIIAEAEADVEKVEQQYIKGLITEDERYERVTGIWKRATDQVTESLLAHLDHLNPIYMMAISGARGSIQQIRQLAGMRGLMADPSGEIIDLPIRSNFREGLTVLEYFISTHGARKGLADTALRTADSGYLTRRLVDVAQDVIVRENDCGTTTGFVVEAIKDGDDVIETLEERIIGRFTLNPVIHPETGEVIVPDNTEIKEEDAKRIVEAGINSVEIRSVLTCKTRYGTCRMCYGRNMATGFPVEIGEAVGIMAAQSIGEPGTQLTMRTFHTGGVAGEDITQGLPRVEELFEARKPKGQAIIAEINGVIKVHEDKGMREAELLGEEGKRRTYQIPFGSRLKVQDGDYVEAGQEITEGSINPHDLLQIKGITAVQDYMLREV
;
A
#
# COMPACT_ATOMS: atom_id res chain seq x y z
N MET A 1 -31.54 -18.42 33.83
CA MET A 1 -30.60 -19.41 33.26
C MET A 1 -30.40 -19.27 31.73
N SER A 2 -31.00 -18.30 31.04
CA SER A 2 -30.85 -18.09 29.59
C SER A 2 -29.93 -16.92 29.17
N ASP A 3 -29.39 -16.14 30.11
CA ASP A 3 -28.46 -15.04 29.81
C ASP A 3 -26.97 -15.42 29.99
N ALA A 4 -26.66 -16.63 30.50
CA ALA A 4 -25.29 -17.11 30.70
C ALA A 4 -24.69 -17.85 29.48
N THR A 5 -25.51 -18.26 28.52
CA THR A 5 -25.07 -18.93 27.28
C THR A 5 -24.76 -17.96 26.13
N ALA A 6 -25.08 -16.66 26.27
CA ALA A 6 -24.78 -15.66 25.25
C ALA A 6 -23.33 -15.13 25.34
N SER A 7 -22.69 -15.20 26.52
CA SER A 7 -21.30 -14.75 26.72
C SER A 7 -20.25 -15.78 26.31
N SER A 8 -20.61 -17.04 26.07
CA SER A 8 -19.68 -18.10 25.63
C SER A 8 -19.41 -18.11 24.12
N ASN A 9 -20.11 -17.30 23.32
CA ASN A 9 -19.99 -17.27 21.85
C ASN A 9 -18.94 -16.27 21.31
N ASN A 10 -18.13 -15.64 22.17
CA ASN A 10 -17.17 -14.62 21.72
C ASN A 10 -15.89 -15.16 21.08
N ASN A 11 -15.62 -16.47 21.19
CA ASN A 11 -14.44 -17.09 20.60
C ASN A 11 -14.87 -18.09 19.52
N PHE A 12 -14.79 -17.66 18.25
CA PHE A 12 -14.84 -18.56 17.11
C PHE A 12 -13.49 -18.50 16.39
N GLU A 13 -12.94 -19.67 16.04
CA GLU A 13 -11.61 -19.76 15.40
C GLU A 13 -11.69 -19.85 13.87
N SER A 14 -12.86 -20.20 13.33
CA SER A 14 -13.07 -20.37 11.89
C SER A 14 -14.43 -19.88 11.43
N ILE A 15 -14.50 -19.52 10.15
CA ILE A 15 -15.73 -19.12 9.46
C ILE A 15 -15.95 -20.09 8.30
N ARG A 16 -17.16 -20.62 8.16
CA ARG A 16 -17.57 -21.45 7.03
C ARG A 16 -18.55 -20.71 6.14
N ILE A 17 -18.40 -20.89 4.83
CA ILE A 17 -19.37 -20.45 3.81
C ILE A 17 -19.86 -21.68 3.02
N GLY A 18 -21.13 -21.66 2.61
CA GLY A 18 -21.76 -22.73 1.84
C GLY A 18 -23.09 -22.27 1.24
N LEU A 19 -23.72 -23.10 0.41
CA LEU A 19 -25.03 -22.78 -0.16
C LEU A 19 -26.12 -22.83 0.92
N ALA A 20 -27.16 -22.02 0.73
CA ALA A 20 -28.32 -21.99 1.63
C ALA A 20 -29.47 -22.75 0.96
N SER A 21 -29.88 -23.87 1.55
CA SER A 21 -31.07 -24.58 1.11
C SER A 21 -32.34 -23.75 1.37
N PRO A 22 -33.43 -23.97 0.61
CA PRO A 22 -34.70 -23.28 0.86
C PRO A 22 -35.20 -23.44 2.31
N GLU A 23 -35.05 -24.63 2.89
CA GLU A 23 -35.39 -24.91 4.29
C GLU A 23 -34.54 -24.08 5.26
N LYS A 24 -33.24 -23.95 5.00
CA LYS A 24 -32.34 -23.13 5.82
C LYS A 24 -32.71 -21.65 5.74
N ILE A 25 -33.05 -21.15 4.56
CA ILE A 25 -33.55 -19.77 4.39
C ILE A 25 -34.84 -19.55 5.20
N ARG A 26 -35.77 -20.50 5.18
CA ARG A 26 -37.00 -20.45 6.00
C ARG A 26 -36.68 -20.46 7.50
N SER A 27 -35.70 -21.26 7.93
CA SER A 27 -35.27 -21.33 9.34
C SER A 27 -34.70 -20.01 9.87
N TRP A 28 -34.04 -19.22 9.03
CA TRP A 28 -33.53 -17.88 9.40
C TRP A 28 -34.64 -16.84 9.51
N SER A 29 -35.78 -17.09 8.88
CA SER A 29 -36.83 -16.11 8.77
C SER A 29 -37.74 -16.08 9.99
N SER A 30 -38.03 -14.87 10.46
CA SER A 30 -39.04 -14.62 11.49
C SER A 30 -40.46 -14.42 10.92
N GLY A 31 -40.64 -14.50 9.60
CA GLY A 31 -41.93 -14.39 8.94
C GLY A 31 -41.88 -14.06 7.45
N GLU A 32 -42.95 -14.40 6.74
CA GLU A 32 -43.11 -14.17 5.29
C GLU A 32 -43.57 -12.73 5.00
N VAL A 33 -42.89 -12.05 4.07
CA VAL A 33 -43.27 -10.74 3.56
C VAL A 33 -44.18 -10.93 2.34
N LYS A 34 -45.47 -10.56 2.50
CA LYS A 34 -46.48 -10.77 1.46
C LYS A 34 -46.75 -9.50 0.64
N LYS A 35 -46.61 -8.33 1.25
CA LYS A 35 -47.03 -7.09 0.62
C LYS A 35 -45.86 -6.13 0.35
N PRO A 36 -45.92 -5.34 -0.73
CA PRO A 36 -44.86 -4.43 -1.14
C PRO A 36 -44.78 -3.13 -0.31
N GLU A 37 -45.81 -2.83 0.49
CA GLU A 37 -45.89 -1.57 1.23
C GLU A 37 -44.82 -1.52 2.33
N THR A 38 -44.38 -0.31 2.64
CA THR A 38 -43.33 -0.06 3.62
C THR A 38 -43.92 0.53 4.90
N ILE A 39 -44.27 1.81 4.88
CA ILE A 39 -44.94 2.55 5.95
C ILE A 39 -46.22 3.19 5.42
N ASN A 40 -47.18 3.39 6.32
CA ASN A 40 -48.38 4.13 6.01
C ASN A 40 -48.04 5.64 5.92
N TYR A 41 -48.36 6.29 4.81
CA TYR A 41 -48.03 7.71 4.60
C TYR A 41 -48.77 8.67 5.56
N ARG A 42 -49.93 8.26 6.12
CA ARG A 42 -50.71 9.10 7.06
C ARG A 42 -50.23 8.93 8.49
N THR A 43 -50.05 7.68 8.92
CA THR A 43 -49.71 7.37 10.32
C THR A 43 -48.22 7.27 10.57
N LEU A 44 -47.40 7.22 9.51
CA LEU A 44 -45.95 6.98 9.53
C LEU A 44 -45.56 5.68 10.25
N LYS A 45 -46.50 4.76 10.43
CA LYS A 45 -46.27 3.47 11.08
C LYS A 45 -46.02 2.37 10.04
N PRO A 46 -45.23 1.33 10.39
CA PRO A 46 -45.02 0.19 9.51
C PRO A 46 -46.32 -0.55 9.17
N GLU A 47 -46.44 -0.95 7.91
CA GLU A 47 -47.60 -1.70 7.43
C GLU A 47 -47.53 -3.18 7.81
N ARG A 48 -48.71 -3.81 7.97
CA ARG A 48 -48.82 -5.24 8.30
C ARG A 48 -48.45 -6.09 7.08
N ASP A 49 -47.58 -7.08 7.29
CA ASP A 49 -47.02 -7.99 6.28
C ASP A 49 -46.23 -7.29 5.15
N GLY A 50 -45.91 -6.01 5.36
CA GLY A 50 -45.05 -5.21 4.48
C GLY A 50 -43.56 -5.33 4.81
N LEU A 51 -42.74 -4.62 4.05
CA LEU A 51 -41.27 -4.64 4.15
C LEU A 51 -40.73 -4.12 5.49
N PHE A 52 -41.52 -3.42 6.31
CA PHE A 52 -41.09 -2.90 7.63
C PHE A 52 -41.89 -3.50 8.80
N CYS A 53 -42.71 -4.53 8.54
CA CYS A 53 -43.68 -5.07 9.48
C CYS A 53 -43.08 -5.38 10.86
N GLU A 54 -43.70 -4.86 11.91
CA GLU A 54 -43.26 -5.08 13.30
C GLU A 54 -43.47 -6.52 13.78
N ARG A 55 -44.42 -7.25 13.19
CA ARG A 55 -44.67 -8.65 13.51
C ARG A 55 -43.51 -9.56 13.08
N ILE A 56 -42.93 -9.27 11.92
CA ILE A 56 -41.84 -10.06 11.33
C ILE A 56 -40.50 -9.64 11.93
N PHE A 57 -40.20 -8.34 11.89
CA PHE A 57 -38.87 -7.83 12.23
C PHE A 57 -38.72 -7.45 13.71
N GLY A 58 -39.81 -7.30 14.46
CA GLY A 58 -39.79 -6.85 15.86
C GLY A 58 -40.28 -5.40 16.04
N PRO A 59 -40.41 -4.90 17.28
CA PRO A 59 -41.06 -3.62 17.59
C PRO A 59 -40.19 -2.41 17.23
N THR A 60 -40.80 -1.29 16.81
CA THR A 60 -40.07 -0.04 16.50
C THR A 60 -39.58 0.69 17.74
N LYS A 61 -40.26 0.52 18.87
CA LYS A 61 -39.92 1.12 20.16
C LYS A 61 -39.60 0.02 21.18
N ASP A 62 -38.67 0.33 22.09
CA ASP A 62 -38.29 -0.60 23.15
C ASP A 62 -39.49 -0.92 24.06
N TRP A 63 -39.76 -2.22 24.23
CA TRP A 63 -40.78 -2.72 25.15
C TRP A 63 -42.20 -2.22 24.88
N GLU A 64 -42.52 -1.90 23.63
CA GLU A 64 -43.85 -1.45 23.20
C GLU A 64 -44.30 -2.19 21.93
N CYS A 65 -45.51 -2.75 21.97
CA CYS A 65 -46.13 -3.35 20.79
C CYS A 65 -46.79 -2.29 19.88
N HIS A 66 -46.98 -2.61 18.59
CA HIS A 66 -47.54 -1.71 17.57
C HIS A 66 -48.83 -0.97 17.98
N CYS A 67 -49.77 -1.70 18.60
CA CYS A 67 -51.07 -1.15 18.99
C CYS A 67 -51.06 -0.41 20.33
N GLY A 68 -49.94 -0.46 21.06
CA GLY A 68 -49.79 0.17 22.37
C GLY A 68 -50.53 -0.51 23.53
N LYS A 69 -51.13 -1.70 23.34
CA LYS A 69 -51.80 -2.46 24.40
C LYS A 69 -50.82 -2.89 25.50
N TYR A 70 -49.72 -3.50 25.10
CA TYR A 70 -48.62 -3.88 25.99
C TYR A 70 -47.49 -2.86 25.87
N LYS A 71 -47.14 -2.26 27.01
CA LYS A 71 -46.08 -1.26 27.18
C LYS A 71 -45.29 -1.53 28.45
N ARG A 72 -44.00 -1.19 28.43
CA ARG A 72 -43.02 -1.34 29.52
C ARG A 72 -42.46 -2.75 29.66
N VAL A 73 -41.30 -2.83 30.31
CA VAL A 73 -40.48 -4.04 30.48
C VAL A 73 -41.22 -5.21 31.14
N ARG A 74 -42.28 -4.94 31.92
CA ARG A 74 -43.08 -5.98 32.62
C ARG A 74 -43.72 -7.02 31.68
N TYR A 75 -43.93 -6.67 30.41
CA TYR A 75 -44.48 -7.58 29.39
C TYR A 75 -43.40 -8.16 28.48
N LYS A 76 -42.14 -8.18 28.91
CA LYS A 76 -41.01 -8.76 28.15
C LYS A 76 -41.36 -10.17 27.66
N GLY A 77 -41.22 -10.39 26.35
CA GLY A 77 -41.45 -11.69 25.71
C GLY A 77 -42.93 -12.02 25.44
N VAL A 78 -43.87 -11.16 25.85
CA VAL A 78 -45.29 -11.36 25.54
C VAL A 78 -45.56 -10.99 24.08
N ILE A 79 -46.19 -11.91 23.34
CA ILE A 79 -46.70 -11.64 21.98
C ILE A 79 -48.08 -11.02 22.11
N CYS A 80 -48.27 -9.84 21.51
CA CYS A 80 -49.54 -9.15 21.59
C CYS A 80 -50.65 -9.89 20.83
N ASP A 81 -51.75 -10.20 21.49
CA ASP A 81 -52.95 -10.82 20.91
C ASP A 81 -53.62 -9.96 19.83
N ARG A 82 -53.53 -8.62 19.93
CA ARG A 82 -54.15 -7.71 18.97
C ARG A 82 -53.35 -7.50 17.69
N CYS A 83 -52.03 -7.36 17.80
CA CYS A 83 -51.16 -7.01 16.65
C CYS A 83 -50.11 -8.07 16.30
N GLY A 84 -49.97 -9.13 17.10
CA GLY A 84 -49.00 -10.21 16.89
C GLY A 84 -47.54 -9.81 17.11
N VAL A 85 -47.27 -8.60 17.61
CA VAL A 85 -45.90 -8.10 17.83
C VAL A 85 -45.41 -8.53 19.19
N GLU A 86 -44.21 -9.11 19.21
CA GLU A 86 -43.51 -9.47 20.44
C GLU A 86 -42.94 -8.22 21.13
N VAL A 87 -43.15 -8.11 22.44
CA VAL A 87 -42.63 -7.02 23.27
C VAL A 87 -41.19 -7.33 23.67
N THR A 88 -40.24 -6.79 22.90
CA THR A 88 -38.80 -6.91 23.10
C THR A 88 -38.08 -5.58 22.82
N LYS A 89 -36.76 -5.56 22.85
CA LYS A 89 -35.96 -4.39 22.45
C LYS A 89 -36.05 -4.18 20.94
N SER A 90 -36.06 -2.93 20.48
CA SER A 90 -36.11 -2.60 19.05
C SER A 90 -34.88 -3.08 18.29
N LYS A 91 -33.73 -3.24 18.97
CA LYS A 91 -32.46 -3.75 18.40
C LYS A 91 -32.62 -5.05 17.60
N VAL A 92 -33.56 -5.92 17.96
CA VAL A 92 -33.81 -7.18 17.21
C VAL A 92 -34.21 -6.93 15.76
N ARG A 93 -34.71 -5.73 15.41
CA ARG A 93 -35.04 -5.31 14.04
C ARG A 93 -33.82 -5.21 13.11
N ARG A 94 -32.62 -5.22 13.67
CA ARG A 94 -31.37 -5.32 12.93
C ARG A 94 -30.94 -6.76 12.66
N GLU A 95 -31.45 -7.71 13.45
CA GLU A 95 -30.99 -9.10 13.48
C GLU A 95 -31.98 -10.04 12.77
N ARG A 96 -33.29 -9.83 12.94
CA ARG A 96 -34.34 -10.70 12.38
C ARG A 96 -34.50 -10.52 10.88
N MET A 97 -34.46 -11.63 10.12
CA MET A 97 -34.68 -11.64 8.67
C MET A 97 -36.12 -12.01 8.31
N GLY A 98 -36.56 -11.57 7.13
CA GLY A 98 -37.82 -12.02 6.51
C GLY A 98 -37.52 -12.98 5.35
N HIS A 99 -38.56 -13.53 4.74
CA HIS A 99 -38.44 -14.23 3.46
C HIS A 99 -39.60 -13.90 2.52
N ILE A 100 -39.42 -14.15 1.22
CA ILE A 100 -40.43 -14.07 0.19
C ILE A 100 -40.53 -15.44 -0.47
N GLU A 101 -41.73 -16.03 -0.47
CA GLU A 101 -42.02 -17.27 -1.16
C GLU A 101 -42.30 -17.00 -2.64
N LEU A 102 -41.43 -17.48 -3.53
CA LEU A 102 -41.57 -17.25 -4.96
C LEU A 102 -42.66 -18.14 -5.56
N ALA A 103 -43.40 -17.61 -6.53
CA ALA A 103 -44.44 -18.34 -7.25
C ALA A 103 -43.89 -19.29 -8.30
N ALA A 104 -42.66 -19.04 -8.76
CA ALA A 104 -41.91 -19.90 -9.67
C ALA A 104 -40.43 -19.88 -9.25
N PRO A 105 -39.70 -20.99 -9.41
CA PRO A 105 -38.26 -21.04 -9.18
C PRO A 105 -37.52 -20.02 -10.04
N VAL A 106 -36.46 -19.42 -9.48
CA VAL A 106 -35.66 -18.39 -10.13
C VAL A 106 -34.18 -18.77 -10.02
N SER A 107 -33.45 -18.72 -11.13
CA SER A 107 -32.02 -19.00 -11.12
C SER A 107 -31.24 -17.91 -10.42
N HIS A 108 -30.22 -18.27 -9.65
CA HIS A 108 -29.35 -17.28 -9.01
C HIS A 108 -28.28 -16.75 -9.98
N ILE A 109 -28.32 -15.45 -10.26
CA ILE A 109 -27.50 -14.75 -11.28
C ILE A 109 -25.98 -15.03 -11.18
N TRP A 110 -25.42 -15.13 -9.96
CA TRP A 110 -23.98 -15.38 -9.78
C TRP A 110 -23.50 -16.74 -10.33
N TYR A 111 -24.31 -17.80 -10.22
CA TYR A 111 -23.86 -19.15 -10.61
C TYR A 111 -24.00 -19.40 -12.12
N PHE A 112 -24.90 -18.68 -12.80
CA PHE A 112 -25.09 -18.84 -14.24
C PHE A 112 -24.28 -17.81 -15.07
N LYS A 113 -24.17 -16.53 -14.64
CA LYS A 113 -23.35 -15.48 -15.30
C LYS A 113 -21.94 -15.32 -14.72
N GLY A 114 -21.58 -16.09 -13.70
CA GLY A 114 -20.20 -16.13 -13.20
C GLY A 114 -19.22 -16.50 -14.32
N ILE A 115 -17.98 -16.00 -14.22
CA ILE A 115 -16.88 -16.41 -15.10
C ILE A 115 -15.89 -17.17 -14.20
N PRO A 116 -15.80 -18.51 -14.28
CA PRO A 116 -16.61 -19.41 -15.11
C PRO A 116 -18.03 -19.66 -14.57
N SER A 117 -18.95 -20.05 -15.45
CA SER A 117 -20.35 -20.37 -15.09
C SER A 117 -20.40 -21.75 -14.43
N ARG A 118 -20.78 -21.81 -13.15
CA ARG A 118 -20.81 -23.07 -12.39
C ARG A 118 -21.95 -23.97 -12.88
N MET A 119 -23.13 -23.40 -13.15
CA MET A 119 -24.24 -24.13 -13.78
C MET A 119 -23.87 -24.66 -15.17
N GLY A 120 -23.17 -23.85 -15.98
CA GLY A 120 -22.72 -24.26 -17.32
C GLY A 120 -21.76 -25.44 -17.30
N LEU A 121 -20.81 -25.45 -16.38
CA LEU A 121 -19.84 -26.54 -16.24
C LEU A 121 -20.49 -27.86 -15.78
N ILE A 122 -21.43 -27.80 -14.83
CA ILE A 122 -22.14 -28.98 -14.33
C ILE A 122 -23.05 -29.58 -15.39
N LEU A 123 -23.84 -28.74 -16.08
CA LEU A 123 -24.76 -29.20 -17.11
C LEU A 123 -24.07 -29.53 -18.45
N ASP A 124 -22.80 -29.18 -18.59
CA ASP A 124 -22.00 -29.23 -19.84
C ASP A 124 -22.56 -28.37 -20.98
N MET A 125 -23.12 -27.20 -20.62
CA MET A 125 -23.77 -26.29 -21.56
C MET A 125 -23.08 -24.94 -21.59
N SER A 126 -23.14 -24.27 -22.74
CA SER A 126 -22.62 -22.90 -22.85
C SER A 126 -23.49 -21.92 -22.02
N PRO A 127 -22.91 -20.87 -21.43
CA PRO A 127 -23.69 -19.86 -20.70
C PRO A 127 -24.75 -19.16 -21.56
N ARG A 128 -24.48 -18.98 -22.87
CA ARG A 128 -25.44 -18.42 -23.83
C ARG A 128 -26.64 -19.34 -24.05
N THR A 129 -26.39 -20.65 -24.08
CA THR A 129 -27.42 -21.67 -24.20
C THR A 129 -28.32 -21.69 -22.97
N LEU A 130 -27.73 -21.70 -21.77
CA LEU A 130 -28.49 -21.64 -20.51
C LEU A 130 -29.33 -20.36 -20.40
N GLU A 131 -28.79 -19.22 -20.83
CA GLU A 131 -29.53 -17.95 -20.85
C GLU A 131 -30.79 -18.02 -21.72
N LYS A 132 -30.72 -18.65 -22.91
CA LYS A 132 -31.91 -18.83 -23.76
C LYS A 132 -33.00 -19.65 -23.06
N VAL A 133 -32.64 -20.68 -22.32
CA VAL A 133 -33.59 -21.52 -21.58
C VAL A 133 -34.19 -20.73 -20.40
N LEU A 134 -33.35 -20.12 -19.57
CA LEU A 134 -33.75 -19.42 -18.35
C LEU A 134 -34.70 -18.24 -18.61
N TYR A 135 -34.51 -17.51 -19.72
CA TYR A 135 -35.35 -16.37 -20.09
C TYR A 135 -36.45 -16.72 -21.10
N PHE A 136 -36.85 -17.99 -21.17
CA PHE A 136 -38.01 -18.47 -21.93
C PHE A 136 -37.92 -18.19 -23.45
N VAL A 137 -36.73 -18.29 -24.04
CA VAL A 137 -36.50 -18.12 -25.50
C VAL A 137 -36.54 -19.46 -26.23
N SER A 138 -35.94 -20.51 -25.65
CA SER A 138 -35.88 -21.85 -26.23
C SER A 138 -36.30 -22.90 -25.20
N TYR A 139 -36.84 -24.02 -25.69
CA TYR A 139 -37.08 -25.21 -24.87
C TYR A 139 -35.81 -26.05 -24.76
N ILE A 140 -35.70 -26.82 -23.69
CA ILE A 140 -34.65 -27.82 -23.48
C ILE A 140 -35.31 -29.18 -23.29
N VAL A 141 -34.79 -30.21 -23.96
CA VAL A 141 -35.24 -31.59 -23.82
C VAL A 141 -34.82 -32.13 -22.46
N LEU A 142 -35.80 -32.48 -21.64
CA LEU A 142 -35.63 -33.08 -20.32
C LEU A 142 -35.56 -34.61 -20.43
N ASP A 143 -36.50 -35.17 -21.20
CA ASP A 143 -36.57 -36.60 -21.50
C ASP A 143 -36.83 -36.79 -23.00
N PRO A 144 -35.87 -37.37 -23.76
CA PRO A 144 -36.05 -37.62 -25.19
C PRO A 144 -37.06 -38.72 -25.50
N GLY A 145 -37.38 -39.62 -24.55
CA GLY A 145 -38.26 -40.77 -24.78
C GLY A 145 -37.82 -41.64 -25.96
N ASP A 146 -38.80 -42.17 -26.72
CA ASP A 146 -38.57 -43.05 -27.88
C ASP A 146 -38.52 -42.29 -29.24
N VAL A 147 -38.30 -40.97 -29.21
CA VAL A 147 -38.31 -40.13 -30.42
C VAL A 147 -36.94 -40.23 -31.13
N PRO A 148 -36.89 -40.61 -32.42
CA PRO A 148 -35.66 -40.62 -33.19
C PRO A 148 -35.04 -39.22 -33.28
N ASP A 149 -33.72 -39.12 -33.24
CA ASP A 149 -32.94 -37.88 -33.43
C ASP A 149 -33.07 -36.80 -32.33
N LEU A 150 -33.70 -37.12 -31.20
CA LEU A 150 -33.78 -36.21 -30.05
C LEU A 150 -32.79 -36.60 -28.94
N THR A 151 -31.94 -35.67 -28.53
CA THR A 151 -30.95 -35.87 -27.46
C THR A 151 -31.30 -35.09 -26.20
N LYS A 152 -30.96 -35.63 -25.03
CA LYS A 152 -31.14 -34.94 -23.75
C LYS A 152 -30.31 -33.66 -23.73
N LYS A 153 -30.86 -32.57 -23.20
CA LYS A 153 -30.27 -31.21 -23.20
C LYS A 153 -30.20 -30.54 -24.59
N GLN A 154 -30.77 -31.12 -25.64
CA GLN A 154 -30.93 -30.44 -26.91
C GLN A 154 -31.86 -29.23 -26.78
N LEU A 155 -31.50 -28.12 -27.44
CA LEU A 155 -32.37 -26.96 -27.52
C LEU A 155 -33.35 -27.10 -28.67
N LEU A 156 -34.60 -26.71 -28.44
CA LEU A 156 -35.63 -26.62 -29.45
C LEU A 156 -36.16 -25.19 -29.50
N ASN A 157 -36.29 -24.65 -30.70
CA ASN A 157 -37.02 -23.40 -30.93
C ASN A 157 -38.53 -23.65 -30.87
N GLU A 158 -39.33 -22.58 -30.84
CA GLU A 158 -40.79 -22.71 -30.67
C GLU A 158 -41.47 -23.42 -31.86
N SER A 159 -40.97 -23.23 -33.09
CA SER A 159 -41.44 -23.95 -34.28
C SER A 159 -41.11 -25.45 -34.20
N GLU A 160 -39.84 -25.78 -33.93
CA GLU A 160 -39.35 -27.16 -33.81
C GLU A 160 -40.09 -27.91 -32.71
N TYR A 161 -40.28 -27.29 -31.55
CA TYR A 161 -41.05 -27.89 -30.45
C TYR A 161 -42.51 -28.16 -30.85
N ARG A 162 -43.13 -27.25 -31.62
CA ARG A 162 -44.51 -27.41 -32.07
C ARG A 162 -44.64 -28.54 -33.10
N GLU A 163 -43.74 -28.61 -34.06
CA GLU A 163 -43.68 -29.68 -35.07
C GLU A 163 -43.47 -31.06 -34.41
N LEU A 164 -42.50 -31.16 -33.50
CA LEU A 164 -42.24 -32.40 -32.78
C LEU A 164 -43.42 -32.80 -31.88
N LYS A 165 -44.08 -31.83 -31.24
CA LYS A 165 -45.26 -32.10 -30.40
C LYS A 165 -46.48 -32.52 -31.22
N GLU A 166 -46.63 -32.01 -32.45
CA GLU A 166 -47.68 -32.43 -33.38
C GLU A 166 -47.43 -33.84 -33.91
N GLN A 167 -46.17 -34.18 -34.21
CA GLN A 167 -45.78 -35.50 -34.73
C GLN A 167 -45.77 -36.60 -33.66
N TYR A 168 -45.22 -36.33 -32.48
CA TYR A 168 -44.93 -37.34 -31.45
C TYR A 168 -45.78 -37.21 -30.19
N GLY A 169 -46.61 -36.16 -30.08
CA GLY A 169 -47.49 -35.94 -28.93
C GLY A 169 -46.71 -35.79 -27.62
N ASN A 170 -47.07 -36.59 -26.61
CA ASN A 170 -46.46 -36.58 -25.28
C ASN A 170 -45.32 -37.62 -25.11
N ARG A 171 -44.78 -38.17 -26.21
CA ARG A 171 -43.72 -39.20 -26.15
C ARG A 171 -42.35 -38.69 -25.71
N PHE A 172 -42.13 -37.38 -25.79
CA PHE A 172 -40.93 -36.71 -25.26
C PHE A 172 -41.35 -35.54 -24.37
N ARG A 173 -40.45 -35.12 -23.47
CA ARG A 173 -40.69 -34.02 -22.55
C ARG A 173 -39.61 -32.95 -22.73
N ALA A 174 -40.06 -31.74 -23.08
CA ALA A 174 -39.22 -30.56 -23.11
C ALA A 174 -39.82 -29.45 -22.26
N GLY A 175 -38.97 -28.72 -21.54
CA GLY A 175 -39.34 -27.62 -20.65
C GLY A 175 -38.60 -26.33 -20.99
N MET A 176 -38.96 -25.23 -20.33
CA MET A 176 -38.25 -23.95 -20.43
C MET A 176 -38.24 -23.24 -19.08
N GLY A 177 -37.35 -22.26 -18.92
CA GLY A 177 -37.20 -21.49 -17.69
C GLY A 177 -36.35 -22.20 -16.62
N ALA A 178 -36.31 -21.60 -15.43
CA ALA A 178 -35.53 -22.12 -14.31
C ALA A 178 -36.05 -23.46 -13.76
N GLU A 179 -37.33 -23.77 -13.95
CA GLU A 179 -37.93 -25.07 -13.57
C GLU A 179 -37.28 -26.24 -14.32
N ALA A 180 -37.14 -26.11 -15.65
CA ALA A 180 -36.47 -27.10 -16.48
C ALA A 180 -34.99 -27.28 -16.12
N VAL A 181 -34.31 -26.19 -15.78
CA VAL A 181 -32.91 -26.24 -15.34
C VAL A 181 -32.78 -26.89 -13.96
N LYS A 182 -33.73 -26.65 -13.06
CA LYS A 182 -33.76 -27.26 -11.73
C LYS A 182 -33.90 -28.78 -11.83
N GLU A 183 -34.86 -29.25 -12.64
CA GLU A 183 -35.08 -30.68 -12.85
C GLU A 183 -33.83 -31.37 -13.42
N LEU A 184 -33.16 -30.75 -14.40
CA LEU A 184 -31.90 -31.26 -14.93
C LEU A 184 -30.75 -31.27 -13.90
N LEU A 185 -30.80 -30.44 -12.86
CA LEU A 185 -29.80 -30.43 -11.78
C LEU A 185 -30.12 -31.48 -10.72
N GLU A 186 -31.40 -31.70 -10.41
CA GLU A 186 -31.87 -32.72 -9.44
C GLU A 186 -31.56 -34.15 -9.91
N GLU A 187 -31.57 -34.40 -11.22
CA GLU A 187 -31.25 -35.71 -11.81
C GLU A 187 -29.74 -36.05 -11.82
N ILE A 188 -28.85 -35.12 -11.50
CA ILE A 188 -27.40 -35.35 -11.62
C ILE A 188 -26.90 -36.14 -10.42
N ASP A 189 -26.41 -37.36 -10.70
CA ASP A 189 -25.59 -38.12 -9.77
C ASP A 189 -24.13 -37.63 -9.84
N LEU A 190 -23.69 -36.95 -8.77
CA LEU A 190 -22.33 -36.40 -8.67
C LEU A 190 -21.26 -37.49 -8.57
N ASP A 191 -21.56 -38.65 -7.99
CA ASP A 191 -20.60 -39.74 -7.82
C ASP A 191 -20.31 -40.38 -9.18
N LYS A 192 -21.37 -40.71 -9.93
CA LYS A 192 -21.26 -41.26 -11.28
C LYS A 192 -20.57 -40.28 -12.25
N LEU A 193 -20.97 -39.01 -12.24
CA LEU A 193 -20.37 -37.99 -13.11
C LEU A 193 -18.88 -37.77 -12.81
N SER A 194 -18.47 -37.91 -11.54
CA SER A 194 -17.06 -37.80 -11.16
C SER A 194 -16.21 -38.95 -11.72
N GLU A 195 -16.75 -40.17 -11.76
CA GLU A 195 -16.07 -41.34 -12.34
C GLU A 195 -15.95 -41.23 -13.87
N GLU A 196 -17.02 -40.80 -14.54
CA GLU A 196 -17.03 -40.54 -15.98
C GLU A 196 -15.97 -39.50 -16.38
N LEU A 197 -15.92 -38.36 -15.67
CA LEU A 197 -14.95 -37.30 -15.95
C LEU A 197 -13.51 -37.74 -15.67
N ARG A 198 -13.27 -38.56 -14.65
CA ARG A 198 -11.93 -39.13 -14.38
C ARG A 198 -11.47 -40.07 -15.49
N THR A 199 -12.40 -40.80 -16.09
CA THR A 199 -12.12 -41.66 -17.25
C THR A 199 -11.82 -40.82 -18.48
N GLU A 200 -12.66 -39.81 -18.78
CA GLU A 200 -12.45 -38.88 -19.89
C GLU A 200 -11.09 -38.15 -19.79
N LEU A 201 -10.63 -37.82 -18.58
CA LEU A 201 -9.33 -37.18 -18.37
C LEU A 201 -8.12 -38.04 -18.73
N ARG A 202 -8.25 -39.37 -18.67
CA ARG A 202 -7.19 -40.30 -19.08
C ARG A 202 -7.10 -40.40 -20.60
N GLU A 203 -8.23 -40.33 -21.29
CA GLU A 203 -8.33 -40.53 -22.73
C GLU A 203 -8.17 -39.24 -23.56
N SER A 204 -8.50 -38.08 -22.97
CA SER A 204 -8.53 -36.81 -23.70
C SER A 204 -7.23 -36.01 -23.61
N THR A 205 -6.89 -35.31 -24.70
CA THR A 205 -5.75 -34.38 -24.79
C THR A 205 -6.21 -32.97 -25.23
N GLY A 206 -5.34 -31.97 -25.05
CA GLY A 206 -5.60 -30.60 -25.48
C GLY A 206 -6.73 -29.89 -24.73
N GLN A 207 -7.55 -29.10 -25.45
CA GLN A 207 -8.62 -28.27 -24.86
C GLN A 207 -9.72 -29.09 -24.18
N ARG A 208 -10.00 -30.29 -24.69
CA ARG A 208 -11.02 -31.20 -24.11
C ARG A 208 -10.63 -31.63 -22.70
N LYS A 209 -9.34 -31.95 -22.50
CA LYS A 209 -8.77 -32.25 -21.18
C LYS A 209 -8.93 -31.07 -20.21
N VAL A 210 -8.56 -29.86 -20.64
CA VAL A 210 -8.69 -28.65 -19.81
C VAL A 210 -10.14 -28.40 -19.37
N ARG A 211 -11.11 -28.61 -20.27
CA ARG A 211 -12.54 -28.50 -19.95
C ARG A 211 -12.97 -29.59 -18.96
N ALA A 212 -12.56 -30.83 -19.16
CA ALA A 212 -12.86 -31.93 -18.25
C ALA A 212 -12.27 -31.69 -16.85
N ILE A 213 -11.05 -31.14 -16.73
CA ILE A 213 -10.43 -30.77 -15.44
C ILE A 213 -11.32 -29.78 -14.70
N ARG A 214 -11.68 -28.67 -15.36
CA ARG A 214 -12.51 -27.61 -14.75
C ARG A 214 -13.90 -28.13 -14.33
N ARG A 215 -14.46 -29.08 -15.08
CA ARG A 215 -15.74 -29.72 -14.72
C ARG A 215 -15.57 -30.63 -13.50
N LEU A 216 -14.53 -31.48 -13.50
CA LEU A 216 -14.24 -32.38 -12.39
C LEU A 216 -13.99 -31.60 -11.09
N GLU A 217 -13.25 -30.49 -11.14
CA GLU A 217 -13.02 -29.61 -9.99
C GLU A 217 -14.34 -29.13 -9.35
N VAL A 218 -15.31 -28.71 -10.19
CA VAL A 218 -16.61 -28.25 -9.70
C VAL A 218 -17.42 -29.42 -9.10
N VAL A 219 -17.44 -30.58 -9.77
CA VAL A 219 -18.15 -31.77 -9.27
C VAL A 219 -17.55 -32.25 -7.94
N GLU A 220 -16.23 -32.34 -7.84
CA GLU A 220 -15.56 -32.69 -6.58
C GLU A 220 -15.81 -31.66 -5.47
N ALA A 221 -15.89 -30.37 -5.80
CA ALA A 221 -16.21 -29.33 -4.83
C ALA A 221 -17.62 -29.52 -4.22
N PHE A 222 -18.63 -29.83 -5.05
CA PHE A 222 -19.98 -30.14 -4.57
C PHE A 222 -20.02 -31.43 -3.73
N ARG A 223 -19.31 -32.48 -4.15
CA ARG A 223 -19.18 -33.73 -3.37
C ARG A 223 -18.57 -33.48 -1.99
N LYS A 224 -17.48 -32.70 -1.93
CA LYS A 224 -16.79 -32.38 -0.66
C LYS A 224 -17.60 -31.45 0.24
N SER A 225 -18.34 -30.49 -0.33
CA SER A 225 -19.12 -29.55 0.47
C SER A 225 -20.40 -30.16 1.05
N GLY A 226 -20.93 -31.20 0.40
CA GLY A 226 -22.22 -31.81 0.71
C GLY A 226 -23.41 -30.94 0.27
N ASP A 227 -23.16 -29.89 -0.50
CA ASP A 227 -24.21 -29.05 -1.08
C ASP A 227 -24.83 -29.76 -2.29
N ARG A 228 -26.13 -29.52 -2.52
CA ARG A 228 -26.79 -30.05 -3.70
C ARG A 228 -26.83 -29.03 -4.86
N PRO A 229 -26.60 -29.45 -6.13
CA PRO A 229 -26.54 -28.52 -7.26
C PRO A 229 -27.82 -27.71 -7.49
N GLU A 230 -28.99 -28.29 -7.20
CA GLU A 230 -30.29 -27.65 -7.38
C GLU A 230 -30.50 -26.43 -6.47
N TRP A 231 -29.74 -26.30 -5.37
CA TRP A 231 -29.80 -25.12 -4.49
C TRP A 231 -29.30 -23.83 -5.16
N MET A 232 -28.69 -23.92 -6.35
CA MET A 232 -28.39 -22.75 -7.18
C MET A 232 -29.66 -22.12 -7.80
N ILE A 233 -30.79 -22.85 -7.80
CA ILE A 233 -32.12 -22.35 -8.16
C ILE A 233 -32.87 -22.00 -6.87
N MET A 234 -33.29 -20.75 -6.75
CA MET A 234 -33.97 -20.24 -5.55
C MET A 234 -35.48 -20.41 -5.68
N GLU A 235 -36.09 -20.97 -4.64
CA GLU A 235 -37.54 -20.98 -4.42
C GLU A 235 -37.97 -19.92 -3.40
N VAL A 236 -37.04 -19.56 -2.51
CA VAL A 236 -37.28 -18.62 -1.42
C VAL A 236 -36.17 -17.58 -1.41
N ILE A 237 -36.54 -16.30 -1.30
CA ILE A 237 -35.57 -15.19 -1.21
C ILE A 237 -35.58 -14.61 0.21
N PRO A 238 -34.43 -14.54 0.89
CA PRO A 238 -34.34 -13.86 2.17
C PRO A 238 -34.47 -12.34 2.02
N VAL A 239 -35.16 -11.71 2.97
CA VAL A 239 -35.31 -10.26 3.07
C VAL A 239 -34.43 -9.75 4.20
N ILE A 240 -33.49 -8.87 3.86
CA ILE A 240 -32.58 -8.26 4.83
C ILE A 240 -33.36 -7.42 5.88
N PRO A 241 -32.91 -7.36 7.14
CA PRO A 241 -33.58 -6.60 8.19
C PRO A 241 -33.74 -5.10 7.85
N PRO A 242 -34.84 -4.45 8.27
CA PRO A 242 -35.18 -3.08 7.88
C PRO A 242 -34.17 -2.02 8.34
N GLU A 243 -33.46 -2.22 9.46
CA GLU A 243 -32.43 -1.27 9.90
C GLU A 243 -31.21 -1.23 8.97
N LEU A 244 -30.96 -2.29 8.20
CA LEU A 244 -29.91 -2.31 7.17
C LEU A 244 -30.36 -1.66 5.84
N ARG A 245 -31.64 -1.31 5.74
CA ARG A 245 -32.26 -0.63 4.58
C ARG A 245 -33.24 0.46 5.05
N PRO A 246 -32.76 1.45 5.84
CA PRO A 246 -33.63 2.39 6.52
C PRO A 246 -34.38 3.31 5.55
N MET A 247 -35.48 3.86 6.04
CA MET A 247 -36.13 5.03 5.47
C MET A 247 -36.05 6.14 6.50
N VAL A 248 -35.36 7.22 6.17
CA VAL A 248 -35.11 8.34 7.08
C VAL A 248 -35.93 9.54 6.60
N GLN A 249 -36.64 10.15 7.52
CA GLN A 249 -37.36 11.39 7.24
C GLN A 249 -36.35 12.54 7.13
N LEU A 250 -36.41 13.27 6.02
CA LEU A 250 -35.66 14.50 5.80
C LEU A 250 -36.51 15.72 6.14
N ASP A 251 -35.85 16.86 6.29
CA ASP A 251 -36.52 18.15 6.46
C ASP A 251 -37.46 18.42 5.28
N GLY A 252 -38.69 18.86 5.58
CA GLY A 252 -39.75 19.05 4.58
C GLY A 252 -40.65 17.82 4.33
N GLY A 253 -40.62 16.81 5.21
CA GLY A 253 -41.57 15.68 5.17
C GLY A 253 -41.29 14.65 4.07
N ARG A 254 -40.14 14.77 3.38
CA ARG A 254 -39.66 13.80 2.40
C ARG A 254 -39.01 12.62 3.10
N PHE A 255 -39.00 11.46 2.43
CA PHE A 255 -38.29 10.28 2.92
C PHE A 255 -37.13 9.93 2.00
N ALA A 256 -35.94 9.78 2.57
CA ALA A 256 -34.81 9.15 1.91
C ALA A 256 -34.91 7.63 2.12
N THR A 257 -35.03 6.89 1.03
CA THR A 257 -35.18 5.43 1.05
C THR A 257 -33.94 4.75 0.47
N SER A 258 -33.49 3.65 1.08
CA SER A 258 -32.49 2.78 0.46
C SER A 258 -32.99 2.20 -0.87
N ASP A 259 -32.12 2.18 -1.89
CA ASP A 259 -32.39 1.62 -3.22
C ASP A 259 -32.85 0.13 -3.16
N LEU A 260 -32.41 -0.62 -2.14
CA LEU A 260 -32.84 -2.01 -1.92
C LEU A 260 -34.36 -2.13 -1.73
N ASN A 261 -35.00 -1.16 -1.07
CA ASN A 261 -36.44 -1.20 -0.84
C ASN A 261 -37.21 -1.15 -2.17
N ASP A 262 -36.71 -0.40 -3.15
CA ASP A 262 -37.30 -0.36 -4.49
C ASP A 262 -37.14 -1.68 -5.25
N LEU A 263 -35.96 -2.30 -5.14
CA LEU A 263 -35.68 -3.60 -5.75
C LEU A 263 -36.54 -4.71 -5.13
N TYR A 264 -36.63 -4.79 -3.80
CA TYR A 264 -37.52 -5.73 -3.11
C TYR A 264 -38.98 -5.51 -3.49
N ARG A 265 -39.43 -4.26 -3.54
CA ARG A 265 -40.81 -3.92 -3.94
C ARG A 265 -41.13 -4.40 -5.36
N ARG A 266 -40.18 -4.26 -6.31
CA ARG A 266 -40.34 -4.79 -7.67
C ARG A 266 -40.51 -6.32 -7.65
N VAL A 267 -39.67 -7.04 -6.92
CA VAL A 267 -39.77 -8.51 -6.78
C VAL A 267 -41.13 -8.92 -6.21
N ILE A 268 -41.56 -8.32 -5.10
CA ILE A 268 -42.84 -8.65 -4.44
C ILE A 268 -44.02 -8.35 -5.37
N ASN A 269 -44.02 -7.22 -6.06
CA ASN A 269 -45.08 -6.86 -7.00
C ASN A 269 -45.19 -7.85 -8.16
N ARG A 270 -44.06 -8.25 -8.75
CA ARG A 270 -44.00 -9.24 -9.83
C ARG A 270 -44.44 -10.62 -9.36
N ASN A 271 -43.97 -11.02 -8.18
CA ASN A 271 -44.33 -12.30 -7.59
C ASN A 271 -45.84 -12.40 -7.28
N ASN A 272 -46.42 -11.37 -6.67
CA ASN A 272 -47.84 -11.33 -6.37
C ASN A 272 -48.71 -11.28 -7.64
N ARG A 273 -48.25 -10.59 -8.69
CA ARG A 273 -48.91 -10.60 -10.00
C ARG A 273 -48.87 -11.98 -10.63
N LEU A 274 -47.73 -12.68 -10.58
CA LEU A 274 -47.59 -14.04 -11.09
C LEU A 274 -48.50 -15.02 -10.33
N LYS A 275 -48.57 -14.98 -8.99
CA LYS A 275 -49.50 -15.81 -8.21
C LYS A 275 -50.94 -15.64 -8.67
N ARG A 276 -51.41 -14.38 -8.78
CA ARG A 276 -52.77 -14.09 -9.26
C ARG A 276 -53.03 -14.60 -10.68
N LEU A 277 -52.05 -14.51 -11.58
CA LEU A 277 -52.19 -15.00 -12.96
C LEU A 277 -52.29 -16.52 -13.01
N LEU A 278 -51.53 -17.23 -12.16
CA LEU A 278 -51.62 -18.68 -12.03
C LEU A 278 -52.98 -19.10 -11.45
N ASP A 279 -53.46 -18.42 -10.40
CA ASP A 279 -54.75 -18.70 -9.76
C ASP A 279 -55.94 -18.48 -10.72
N LEU A 280 -55.82 -17.51 -11.63
CA LEU A 280 -56.83 -17.20 -12.64
C LEU A 280 -56.77 -18.11 -13.88
N GLY A 281 -55.79 -19.01 -13.98
CA GLY A 281 -55.59 -19.86 -15.16
C GLY A 281 -55.26 -19.07 -16.43
N ALA A 282 -54.43 -18.02 -16.32
CA ALA A 282 -54.07 -17.17 -17.44
C ALA A 282 -53.28 -17.93 -18.54
N PRO A 283 -53.38 -17.52 -19.82
CA PRO A 283 -52.64 -18.15 -20.92
C PRO A 283 -51.12 -18.19 -20.71
N ASP A 284 -50.48 -19.27 -21.19
CA ASP A 284 -49.04 -19.55 -21.01
C ASP A 284 -48.13 -18.40 -21.47
N ILE A 285 -48.47 -17.69 -22.54
CA ILE A 285 -47.66 -16.56 -23.05
C ILE A 285 -47.52 -15.46 -21.98
N ILE A 286 -48.62 -15.15 -21.28
CA ILE A 286 -48.63 -14.12 -20.24
C ILE A 286 -47.87 -14.62 -19.01
N VAL A 287 -48.07 -15.89 -18.63
CA VAL A 287 -47.36 -16.52 -17.51
C VAL A 287 -45.85 -16.56 -17.75
N ARG A 288 -45.40 -16.96 -18.95
CA ARG A 288 -43.98 -16.97 -19.33
C ARG A 288 -43.36 -15.58 -19.26
N ASN A 289 -44.05 -14.57 -19.79
CA ASN A 289 -43.57 -13.20 -19.71
C ASN A 289 -43.43 -12.73 -18.25
N GLU A 290 -44.41 -13.01 -17.39
CA GLU A 290 -44.33 -12.61 -15.98
C GLU A 290 -43.26 -13.43 -15.21
N LYS A 291 -43.06 -14.73 -15.50
CA LYS A 291 -41.94 -15.52 -14.98
C LYS A 291 -40.59 -14.92 -15.39
N ARG A 292 -40.44 -14.51 -16.66
CA ARG A 292 -39.23 -13.80 -17.16
C ARG A 292 -39.01 -12.48 -16.42
N MET A 293 -40.06 -11.68 -16.24
CA MET A 293 -39.96 -10.39 -15.51
C MET A 293 -39.63 -10.59 -14.03
N LEU A 294 -40.10 -11.68 -13.41
CA LEU A 294 -39.73 -12.03 -12.05
C LEU A 294 -38.24 -12.41 -11.95
N GLN A 295 -37.75 -13.25 -12.86
CA GLN A 295 -36.31 -13.57 -12.96
C GLN A 295 -35.47 -12.28 -13.08
N GLU A 296 -35.85 -11.37 -13.98
CA GLU A 296 -35.16 -10.08 -14.15
C GLU A 296 -35.19 -9.19 -12.90
N ALA A 297 -36.31 -9.15 -12.18
CA ALA A 297 -36.42 -8.38 -10.95
C ALA A 297 -35.51 -8.94 -9.85
N VAL A 298 -35.40 -10.27 -9.76
CA VAL A 298 -34.51 -10.94 -8.80
C VAL A 298 -33.04 -10.77 -9.19
N ASP A 299 -32.71 -10.85 -10.48
CA ASP A 299 -31.37 -10.58 -10.98
C ASP A 299 -30.93 -9.16 -10.60
N ALA A 300 -31.80 -8.16 -10.82
CA ALA A 300 -31.53 -6.76 -10.48
C ALA A 300 -31.41 -6.52 -8.96
N LEU A 301 -32.13 -7.28 -8.13
CA LEU A 301 -32.01 -7.23 -6.68
C LEU A 301 -30.62 -7.72 -6.21
N ILE A 302 -30.14 -8.82 -6.79
CA ILE A 302 -28.87 -9.44 -6.41
C ILE A 302 -27.68 -8.68 -7.01
N ASP A 303 -27.66 -8.43 -8.32
CA ASP A 303 -26.56 -7.80 -9.04
C ASP A 303 -27.07 -6.97 -10.23
N ASN A 304 -27.37 -5.69 -9.98
CA ASN A 304 -27.93 -4.80 -10.97
C ASN A 304 -26.88 -4.46 -12.06
N GLY A 305 -27.22 -4.71 -13.33
CA GLY A 305 -26.34 -4.44 -14.47
C GLY A 305 -25.44 -5.60 -14.89
N ARG A 306 -25.46 -6.74 -14.18
CA ARG A 306 -24.76 -7.96 -14.67
C ARG A 306 -25.42 -8.53 -15.93
N ARG A 307 -26.73 -8.31 -16.08
CA ARG A 307 -27.49 -8.58 -17.30
C ARG A 307 -28.12 -7.30 -17.81
N GLY A 308 -27.79 -6.96 -19.06
CA GLY A 308 -28.43 -5.86 -19.77
C GLY A 308 -28.17 -4.49 -19.13
N ARG A 309 -29.08 -3.54 -19.41
CA ARG A 309 -29.00 -2.18 -18.85
C ARG A 309 -29.42 -2.18 -17.38
N PRO A 310 -28.68 -1.47 -16.51
CA PRO A 310 -29.03 -1.41 -15.10
C PRO A 310 -30.37 -0.71 -14.93
N VAL A 311 -31.14 -1.21 -13.96
CA VAL A 311 -32.40 -0.62 -13.57
C VAL A 311 -32.14 0.72 -12.90
N THR A 312 -32.75 1.79 -13.42
CA THR A 312 -32.61 3.15 -12.89
C THR A 312 -33.78 3.55 -11.99
N GLY A 313 -33.48 4.46 -11.05
CA GLY A 313 -34.47 5.13 -10.21
C GLY A 313 -34.98 6.44 -10.84
N PRO A 314 -35.79 7.22 -10.10
CA PRO A 314 -36.40 8.47 -10.60
C PRO A 314 -35.40 9.54 -11.08
N GLY A 315 -34.17 9.55 -10.54
CA GLY A 315 -33.10 10.47 -10.96
C GLY A 315 -32.20 9.93 -12.08
N ASN A 316 -32.66 8.92 -12.84
CA ASN A 316 -31.90 8.20 -13.87
C ASN A 316 -30.57 7.58 -13.40
N ARG A 317 -30.33 7.53 -12.09
CA ARG A 317 -29.19 6.84 -11.49
C ARG A 317 -29.48 5.34 -11.38
N PRO A 318 -28.49 4.45 -11.63
CA PRO A 318 -28.66 3.02 -11.40
C PRO A 318 -28.89 2.75 -9.91
N LEU A 319 -29.84 1.88 -9.60
CA LEU A 319 -30.12 1.46 -8.22
C LEU A 319 -28.99 0.56 -7.71
N LYS A 320 -28.54 0.79 -6.47
CA LYS A 320 -27.53 -0.08 -5.83
C LYS A 320 -28.16 -1.41 -5.39
N SER A 321 -27.60 -2.52 -5.89
CA SER A 321 -28.01 -3.90 -5.56
C SER A 321 -27.30 -4.44 -4.30
N LEU A 322 -27.65 -5.67 -3.88
CA LEU A 322 -26.96 -6.36 -2.77
C LEU A 322 -25.46 -6.53 -3.05
N SER A 323 -25.09 -6.87 -4.28
CA SER A 323 -23.69 -7.01 -4.69
C SER A 323 -22.93 -5.68 -4.58
N ASP A 324 -23.54 -4.57 -5.01
CA ASP A 324 -22.93 -3.24 -4.99
C ASP A 324 -22.71 -2.70 -3.57
N MET A 325 -23.50 -3.16 -2.59
CA MET A 325 -23.28 -2.82 -1.19
C MET A 325 -22.06 -3.53 -0.60
N LEU A 326 -21.68 -4.68 -1.16
CA LEU A 326 -20.52 -5.45 -0.70
C LEU A 326 -19.24 -5.04 -1.44
N LYS A 327 -19.30 -4.88 -2.77
CA LYS A 327 -18.14 -4.65 -3.64
C LYS A 327 -17.81 -3.17 -3.85
N GLY A 328 -16.60 -2.89 -4.34
CA GLY A 328 -16.15 -1.54 -4.71
C GLY A 328 -15.55 -0.73 -3.56
N LYS A 329 -15.06 0.49 -3.87
CA LYS A 329 -14.42 1.39 -2.88
C LYS A 329 -15.40 1.84 -1.79
N GLN A 330 -16.64 2.13 -2.16
CA GLN A 330 -17.74 2.47 -1.23
C GLN A 330 -18.46 1.23 -0.67
N GLY A 331 -17.97 0.03 -1.01
CA GLY A 331 -18.54 -1.22 -0.52
C GLY A 331 -18.17 -1.47 0.94
N ARG A 332 -18.92 -2.37 1.58
CA ARG A 332 -18.80 -2.67 3.01
C ARG A 332 -17.39 -3.11 3.43
N PHE A 333 -16.71 -3.94 2.62
CA PHE A 333 -15.39 -4.47 2.98
C PHE A 333 -14.30 -3.38 3.06
N ARG A 334 -14.28 -2.43 2.12
CA ARG A 334 -13.25 -1.37 2.10
C ARG A 334 -13.63 -0.18 2.97
N GLN A 335 -14.85 0.34 2.84
CA GLN A 335 -15.21 1.59 3.48
C GLN A 335 -15.57 1.46 4.95
N ASN A 336 -16.19 0.35 5.38
CA ASN A 336 -16.80 0.24 6.71
C ASN A 336 -16.11 -0.79 7.63
N LEU A 337 -15.49 -1.83 7.05
CA LEU A 337 -14.75 -2.81 7.83
C LEU A 337 -13.32 -2.34 8.09
N LEU A 338 -12.62 -1.90 7.04
CA LEU A 338 -11.26 -1.37 7.15
C LEU A 338 -11.26 0.14 7.47
N GLY A 339 -11.98 0.94 6.69
CA GLY A 339 -12.23 2.34 7.03
C GLY A 339 -13.23 2.46 8.16
N LYS A 340 -12.87 3.14 9.25
CA LYS A 340 -13.83 3.50 10.31
C LYS A 340 -13.53 4.89 10.82
N ARG A 341 -14.60 5.65 11.05
CA ARG A 341 -14.50 6.85 11.89
C ARG A 341 -14.41 6.37 13.33
N VAL A 342 -13.44 6.91 14.05
CA VAL A 342 -13.16 6.55 15.44
C VAL A 342 -13.47 7.74 16.33
N ASP A 343 -14.14 7.47 17.45
CA ASP A 343 -14.30 8.45 18.53
C ASP A 343 -12.96 8.64 19.26
N TYR A 344 -12.89 9.57 20.21
CA TYR A 344 -11.65 9.92 20.94
C TYR A 344 -10.50 10.29 20.01
N SER A 345 -10.83 11.04 18.95
CA SER A 345 -9.87 11.58 18.00
C SER A 345 -10.09 13.07 17.75
N GLY A 346 -9.01 13.76 17.42
CA GLY A 346 -8.99 15.19 17.10
C GLY A 346 -8.03 15.47 15.94
N ARG A 347 -8.11 16.66 15.35
CA ARG A 347 -7.15 17.11 14.32
C ARG A 347 -6.91 18.60 14.49
N SER A 348 -5.65 19.01 14.35
CA SER A 348 -5.29 20.43 14.23
C SER A 348 -4.04 20.60 13.39
N VAL A 349 -3.73 21.86 13.07
CA VAL A 349 -2.49 22.28 12.43
C VAL A 349 -1.31 22.04 13.37
N ILE A 350 -0.18 21.61 12.82
CA ILE A 350 1.06 21.41 13.57
C ILE A 350 1.94 22.66 13.54
N VAL A 351 2.66 22.88 14.63
CA VAL A 351 3.70 23.89 14.77
C VAL A 351 4.93 23.28 15.44
N VAL A 352 6.07 23.93 15.30
CA VAL A 352 7.32 23.47 15.90
C VAL A 352 7.29 23.67 17.43
N GLY A 353 7.68 22.64 18.17
CA GLY A 353 7.94 22.72 19.62
C GLY A 353 9.41 22.39 19.90
N PRO A 354 10.35 23.36 19.79
CA PRO A 354 11.78 23.10 19.88
C PRO A 354 12.22 22.67 21.30
N ASP A 355 11.53 23.16 22.33
CA ASP A 355 11.82 22.86 23.74
C ASP A 355 11.29 21.50 24.21
N LEU A 356 10.45 20.85 23.40
CA LEU A 356 9.92 19.52 23.70
C LEU A 356 11.07 18.50 23.69
N LYS A 357 10.93 17.45 24.50
CA LYS A 357 11.78 16.24 24.37
C LYS A 357 11.25 15.35 23.26
N LEU A 358 12.08 14.43 22.77
CA LEU A 358 11.72 13.57 21.64
C LEU A 358 10.40 12.78 21.84
N HIS A 359 10.11 12.35 23.07
CA HIS A 359 8.90 11.58 23.44
C HIS A 359 7.66 12.43 23.76
N GLN A 360 7.76 13.76 23.70
CA GLN A 360 6.70 14.68 24.13
C GLN A 360 6.03 15.36 22.94
N CYS A 361 4.75 15.66 23.07
CA CYS A 361 4.03 16.54 22.14
C CYS A 361 3.21 17.57 22.90
N GLY A 362 3.00 18.75 22.32
CA GLY A 362 2.13 19.77 22.90
C GLY A 362 0.71 19.61 22.39
N LEU A 363 -0.24 19.34 23.28
CA LEU A 363 -1.68 19.31 22.96
C LEU A 363 -2.38 20.58 23.44
N PRO A 364 -3.18 21.23 22.57
CA PRO A 364 -4.05 22.33 22.97
C PRO A 364 -4.97 21.98 24.13
N LYS A 365 -5.07 22.86 25.12
CA LYS A 365 -5.95 22.68 26.30
C LYS A 365 -7.40 22.37 25.94
N GLU A 366 -7.99 23.10 24.99
CA GLU A 366 -9.37 22.88 24.52
C GLU A 366 -9.55 21.46 23.93
N MET A 367 -8.57 21.00 23.14
CA MET A 367 -8.60 19.69 22.50
C MET A 367 -8.44 18.57 23.54
N ALA A 368 -7.45 18.70 24.44
CA ALA A 368 -7.21 17.74 25.49
C ALA A 368 -8.45 17.57 26.40
N LEU A 369 -9.12 18.67 26.75
CA LEU A 369 -10.31 18.60 27.58
C LEU A 369 -11.45 17.78 26.95
N GLU A 370 -11.69 17.93 25.65
CA GLU A 370 -12.72 17.16 24.95
C GLU A 370 -12.32 15.68 24.75
N LEU A 371 -11.05 15.42 24.42
CA LEU A 371 -10.54 14.06 24.25
C LEU A 371 -10.58 13.24 25.56
N PHE A 372 -10.19 13.86 26.68
CA PHE A 372 -10.10 13.21 27.98
C PHE A 372 -11.34 13.42 28.87
N LYS A 373 -12.40 13.99 28.31
CA LYS A 373 -13.62 14.39 29.04
C LYS A 373 -14.18 13.34 30.00
N PRO A 374 -14.32 12.05 29.63
CA PRO A 374 -14.84 11.04 30.55
C PRO A 374 -13.91 10.76 31.73
N PHE A 375 -12.58 10.80 31.51
CA PHE A 375 -11.57 10.57 32.54
C PHE A 375 -11.51 11.74 33.53
N VAL A 376 -11.58 12.97 33.02
CA VAL A 376 -11.67 14.18 33.85
C VAL A 376 -12.95 14.16 34.69
N MET A 377 -14.10 13.82 34.10
CA MET A 377 -15.37 13.71 34.82
C MET A 377 -15.34 12.64 35.92
N LYS A 378 -14.65 11.52 35.68
CA LYS A 378 -14.44 10.47 36.69
C LYS A 378 -13.58 10.99 37.85
N CYS A 379 -12.44 11.60 37.56
CA CYS A 379 -11.53 12.12 38.58
C CYS A 379 -12.16 13.26 39.42
N LEU A 380 -12.96 14.13 38.81
CA LEU A 380 -13.69 15.19 39.53
C LEU A 380 -14.69 14.62 40.55
N VAL A 381 -15.29 13.47 40.26
CA VAL A 381 -16.21 12.79 41.20
C VAL A 381 -15.42 12.04 42.27
N GLU A 382 -14.33 11.36 41.90
CA GLU A 382 -13.49 10.62 42.85
C GLU A 382 -12.76 11.52 43.87
N ARG A 383 -12.43 12.76 43.47
CA ARG A 383 -11.80 13.76 44.35
C ARG A 383 -12.80 14.69 45.05
N ASP A 384 -14.09 14.35 45.04
CA ASP A 384 -15.18 15.11 45.68
C ASP A 384 -15.36 16.58 45.22
N PHE A 385 -14.75 16.99 44.10
CA PHE A 385 -15.05 18.29 43.46
C PHE A 385 -16.47 18.33 42.88
N ALA A 386 -17.04 17.18 42.52
CA ALA A 386 -18.39 17.05 42.00
C ALA A 386 -19.14 15.85 42.60
N HIS A 387 -20.36 16.08 43.11
CA HIS A 387 -21.16 15.00 43.72
C HIS A 387 -21.69 13.95 42.73
N ASN A 388 -21.79 14.27 41.43
CA ASN A 388 -22.30 13.36 40.41
C ASN A 388 -21.80 13.72 39.01
N ILE A 389 -21.91 12.76 38.08
CA ILE A 389 -21.47 12.89 36.68
C ILE A 389 -22.12 14.09 35.97
N LYS A 390 -23.37 14.45 36.28
CA LYS A 390 -24.03 15.62 35.68
C LYS A 390 -23.42 16.93 36.18
N SER A 391 -23.08 17.00 37.46
CA SER A 391 -22.37 18.15 38.04
C SER A 391 -20.97 18.27 37.45
N ALA A 392 -20.22 17.17 37.39
CA ALA A 392 -18.90 17.12 36.77
C ALA A 392 -18.97 17.57 35.29
N LYS A 393 -19.95 17.09 34.53
CA LYS A 393 -20.18 17.53 33.14
C LYS A 393 -20.40 19.04 33.05
N ARG A 394 -21.22 19.63 33.92
CA ARG A 394 -21.44 21.09 33.96
C ARG A 394 -20.18 21.87 34.35
N MET A 395 -19.34 21.33 35.22
CA MET A 395 -18.06 21.95 35.58
C MET A 395 -17.09 21.97 34.40
N VAL A 396 -16.99 20.84 33.69
CA VAL A 396 -16.17 20.71 32.48
C VAL A 396 -16.68 21.62 31.35
N GLU A 397 -17.98 21.64 31.08
CA GLU A 397 -18.59 22.52 30.06
C GLU A 397 -18.41 24.02 30.36
N ARG A 398 -18.27 24.39 31.63
CA ARG A 398 -17.97 25.77 32.07
C ARG A 398 -16.48 26.05 32.20
N ALA A 399 -15.61 25.07 31.92
CA ALA A 399 -14.15 25.16 32.03
C ALA A 399 -13.69 25.82 33.34
N ARG A 400 -14.23 25.35 34.49
CA ARG A 400 -13.83 25.90 35.79
C ARG A 400 -12.33 25.66 36.08
N PRO A 401 -11.66 26.51 36.87
CA PRO A 401 -10.22 26.39 37.14
C PRO A 401 -9.78 25.01 37.64
N GLU A 402 -10.56 24.39 38.53
CA GLU A 402 -10.23 23.10 39.14
C GLU A 402 -10.19 21.94 38.12
N VAL A 403 -10.78 22.14 36.93
CA VAL A 403 -10.77 21.15 35.85
C VAL A 403 -9.39 21.05 35.21
N TRP A 404 -8.62 22.15 35.17
CA TRP A 404 -7.31 22.16 34.52
C TRP A 404 -6.27 21.39 35.32
N ASP A 405 -6.28 21.51 36.65
CA ASP A 405 -5.39 20.75 37.54
C ASP A 405 -5.66 19.24 37.42
N VAL A 406 -6.95 18.86 37.37
CA VAL A 406 -7.34 17.46 37.18
C VAL A 406 -6.99 16.96 35.78
N LEU A 407 -7.12 17.81 34.74
CA LEU A 407 -6.74 17.45 33.38
C LEU A 407 -5.24 17.16 33.29
N GLU A 408 -4.38 17.99 33.88
CA GLU A 408 -2.93 17.80 33.90
C GLU A 408 -2.53 16.47 34.57
N ASP A 409 -3.20 16.11 35.66
CA ASP A 409 -2.99 14.82 36.32
C ASP A 409 -3.45 13.63 35.46
N VAL A 410 -4.59 13.77 34.77
CA VAL A 410 -5.16 12.69 33.94
C VAL A 410 -4.30 12.39 32.72
N ILE A 411 -3.72 13.41 32.10
CA ILE A 411 -2.89 13.23 30.90
C ILE A 411 -1.50 12.70 31.26
N LYS A 412 -1.07 12.84 32.52
CA LYS A 412 0.24 12.39 32.97
C LYS A 412 0.35 10.88 32.78
N GLN A 413 1.40 10.46 32.08
CA GLN A 413 1.64 9.06 31.69
C GLN A 413 0.56 8.43 30.78
N HIS A 414 -0.36 9.22 30.20
CA HIS A 414 -1.32 8.73 29.23
C HIS A 414 -0.87 9.06 27.81
N PRO A 415 -0.26 8.10 27.07
CA PRO A 415 0.22 8.38 25.72
C PRO A 415 -0.93 8.72 24.77
N VAL A 416 -0.61 9.48 23.72
CA VAL A 416 -1.50 9.77 22.59
C VAL A 416 -0.80 9.39 21.30
N LEU A 417 -1.57 8.97 20.29
CA LEU A 417 -1.04 8.64 18.98
C LEU A 417 -1.21 9.83 18.03
N LEU A 418 -0.12 10.27 17.42
CA LEU A 418 -0.14 11.26 16.34
C LEU A 418 -0.02 10.55 14.99
N ASN A 419 -0.89 10.93 14.06
CA ASN A 419 -0.94 10.38 12.71
C ASN A 419 -1.00 11.50 11.66
N ARG A 420 -0.18 11.39 10.61
CA ARG A 420 -0.26 12.25 9.42
C ARG A 420 -0.79 11.47 8.21
N ALA A 421 -1.70 12.11 7.48
CA ALA A 421 -2.16 11.59 6.19
C ALA A 421 -1.34 12.23 5.05
N PRO A 422 -0.85 11.46 4.07
CA PRO A 422 -0.95 10.00 3.92
C PRO A 422 0.05 9.22 4.78
N THR A 423 -0.37 8.06 5.31
CA THR A 423 0.50 7.15 6.08
C THR A 423 1.15 6.14 5.13
N LEU A 424 2.42 6.35 4.77
CA LEU A 424 3.16 5.48 3.82
C LEU A 424 3.84 4.27 4.49
N HIS A 425 4.30 4.45 5.72
CA HIS A 425 5.01 3.43 6.51
C HIS A 425 4.63 3.53 7.99
N ARG A 426 5.05 2.56 8.82
CA ARG A 426 4.76 2.55 10.27
C ARG A 426 5.12 3.83 11.04
N LEU A 427 6.21 4.54 10.67
CA LEU A 427 6.63 5.76 11.36
C LEU A 427 5.67 6.95 11.19
N GLY A 428 4.66 6.83 10.32
CA GLY A 428 3.61 7.83 10.18
C GLY A 428 2.57 7.80 11.30
N ILE A 429 2.68 6.84 12.23
CA ILE A 429 1.92 6.78 13.49
C ILE A 429 2.90 6.51 14.63
N GLN A 430 3.00 7.45 15.56
CA GLN A 430 3.86 7.31 16.75
C GLN A 430 3.11 7.77 18.00
N ALA A 431 3.53 7.24 19.15
CA ALA A 431 3.03 7.63 20.45
C ALA A 431 3.90 8.72 21.08
N PHE A 432 3.24 9.65 21.77
CA PHE A 432 3.86 10.74 22.52
C PHE A 432 3.18 10.91 23.87
N GLU A 433 3.92 11.46 24.83
CA GLU A 433 3.34 11.97 26.07
C GLU A 433 2.86 13.40 25.86
N PRO A 434 1.56 13.69 26.06
CA PRO A 434 1.03 15.03 25.85
C PRO A 434 1.39 15.99 26.98
N ILE A 435 1.75 17.21 26.62
CA ILE A 435 1.90 18.37 27.50
C ILE A 435 0.84 19.39 27.12
N LEU A 436 0.18 20.01 28.11
CA LEU A 436 -0.78 21.07 27.84
C LEU A 436 -0.07 22.32 27.32
N VAL A 437 -0.48 22.79 26.15
CA VAL A 437 -0.02 24.06 25.58
C VAL A 437 -1.18 25.01 25.37
N GLU A 438 -0.88 26.31 25.46
CA GLU A 438 -1.82 27.36 25.11
C GLU A 438 -1.99 27.46 23.59
N GLY A 439 -3.17 27.93 23.15
CA GLY A 439 -3.51 28.05 21.74
C GLY A 439 -4.27 26.84 21.18
N ARG A 440 -4.24 26.69 19.85
CA ARG A 440 -5.05 25.68 19.11
C ARG A 440 -4.25 24.75 18.22
N ALA A 441 -2.94 24.97 18.08
CA ALA A 441 -2.07 24.17 17.23
C ALA A 441 -1.34 23.10 18.06
N ILE A 442 -1.09 21.94 17.45
CA ILE A 442 -0.33 20.85 18.08
C ILE A 442 1.15 21.17 17.92
N GLN A 443 1.91 21.12 19.01
CA GLN A 443 3.37 21.25 18.93
C GLN A 443 4.00 19.87 18.79
N ILE A 444 4.88 19.71 17.81
CA ILE A 444 5.65 18.48 17.62
C ILE A 444 7.15 18.74 17.64
N HIS A 445 7.89 17.69 17.99
CA HIS A 445 9.34 17.73 18.02
C HIS A 445 9.92 17.80 16.58
N PRO A 446 10.91 18.67 16.28
CA PRO A 446 11.41 18.84 14.92
C PRO A 446 12.08 17.59 14.33
N LEU A 447 12.73 16.74 15.14
CA LEU A 447 13.37 15.51 14.65
C LEU A 447 12.39 14.44 14.16
N VAL A 448 11.11 14.48 14.55
CA VAL A 448 10.12 13.50 14.09
C VAL A 448 9.53 13.86 12.72
N CYS A 449 9.73 15.10 12.26
CA CYS A 449 9.19 15.59 10.98
C CYS A 449 9.64 14.74 9.79
N THR A 450 10.89 14.24 9.80
CA THR A 450 11.40 13.32 8.76
C THR A 450 10.58 12.03 8.71
N GLY A 451 10.27 11.45 9.88
CA GLY A 451 9.44 10.25 9.98
C GLY A 451 8.00 10.50 9.55
N TYR A 452 7.42 11.67 9.83
CA TYR A 452 6.07 12.01 9.35
C TYR A 452 6.03 12.52 7.89
N ASN A 453 7.19 12.80 7.30
CA ASN A 453 7.34 13.56 6.07
C ASN A 453 6.56 14.89 6.11
N ALA A 454 6.59 15.58 7.25
CA ALA A 454 5.77 16.76 7.56
C ALA A 454 6.60 18.04 7.61
N ASP A 455 5.96 19.17 7.29
CA ASP A 455 6.49 20.52 7.46
C ASP A 455 5.48 21.42 8.20
N PHE A 456 5.84 22.69 8.38
CA PHE A 456 5.09 23.64 9.23
C PHE A 456 4.39 24.74 8.42
N ASP A 457 3.95 24.45 7.20
CA ASP A 457 3.34 25.42 6.27
C ASP A 457 1.79 25.42 6.29
N GLY A 458 1.18 24.54 7.10
CA GLY A 458 -0.27 24.35 7.16
C GLY A 458 -0.71 22.89 7.34
N ASP A 459 0.25 21.96 7.34
CA ASP A 459 0.05 20.55 7.62
C ASP A 459 -0.75 20.29 8.90
N GLN A 460 -1.54 19.21 8.88
CA GLN A 460 -2.42 18.82 9.97
C GLN A 460 -2.15 17.38 10.41
N MET A 461 -2.16 17.16 11.72
CA MET A 461 -2.07 15.82 12.30
C MET A 461 -3.33 15.45 13.07
N ALA A 462 -3.69 14.18 13.00
CA ALA A 462 -4.75 13.60 13.81
C ALA A 462 -4.17 13.03 15.12
N VAL A 463 -4.89 13.24 16.21
CA VAL A 463 -4.59 12.71 17.55
C VAL A 463 -5.59 11.61 17.86
N HIS A 464 -5.14 10.49 18.41
CA HIS A 464 -5.99 9.41 18.90
C HIS A 464 -5.61 9.03 20.33
N VAL A 465 -6.59 8.75 21.19
CA VAL A 465 -6.36 8.40 22.60
C VAL A 465 -6.58 6.90 22.84
N PRO A 466 -5.55 6.13 23.23
CA PRO A 466 -5.69 4.72 23.60
C PRO A 466 -6.44 4.56 24.93
N LEU A 467 -7.54 3.81 24.94
CA LEU A 467 -8.44 3.76 26.10
C LEU A 467 -8.16 2.61 27.08
N SER A 468 -7.77 1.43 26.59
CA SER A 468 -7.51 0.27 27.46
C SER A 468 -6.08 0.31 28.01
N ALA A 469 -5.87 -0.37 29.15
CA ALA A 469 -4.55 -0.44 29.76
C ALA A 469 -3.53 -1.14 28.84
N GLU A 470 -3.97 -2.16 28.12
CA GLU A 470 -3.15 -2.89 27.15
C GLU A 470 -2.74 -1.99 25.98
N ALA A 471 -3.68 -1.20 25.44
CA ALA A 471 -3.40 -0.26 24.34
C ALA A 471 -2.45 0.89 24.78
N GLN A 472 -2.58 1.36 26.03
CA GLN A 472 -1.66 2.35 26.59
C GLN A 472 -0.26 1.77 26.79
N ALA A 473 -0.17 0.53 27.28
CA ALA A 473 1.10 -0.18 27.43
C ALA A 473 1.75 -0.44 26.06
N GLU A 474 0.98 -0.90 25.07
CA GLU A 474 1.43 -1.11 23.70
C GLU A 474 1.98 0.19 23.08
N ALA A 475 1.23 1.30 23.21
CA ALA A 475 1.66 2.61 22.71
C ALA A 475 2.98 3.05 23.37
N ARG A 476 3.13 2.86 24.68
CA ARG A 476 4.33 3.25 25.44
C ARG A 476 5.55 2.37 25.12
N ILE A 477 5.36 1.06 24.98
CA ILE A 477 6.47 0.11 24.81
C ILE A 477 6.91 0.05 23.34
N LEU A 478 5.96 -0.02 22.40
CA LEU A 478 6.24 -0.28 20.99
C LEU A 478 6.23 1.00 20.12
N MET A 479 5.35 1.95 20.41
CA MET A 479 5.06 3.07 19.49
C MET A 479 5.69 4.40 19.91
N LEU A 480 6.30 4.49 21.09
CA LEU A 480 6.90 5.74 21.58
C LEU A 480 7.96 6.24 20.60
N SER A 481 7.91 7.53 20.27
CA SER A 481 8.84 8.13 19.29
C SER A 481 10.32 7.92 19.65
N ALA A 482 10.65 7.95 20.95
CA ALA A 482 12.02 7.73 21.44
C ALA A 482 12.57 6.32 21.18
N HIS A 483 11.72 5.32 20.91
CA HIS A 483 12.16 3.97 20.55
C HIS A 483 12.33 3.81 19.03
N ASN A 484 11.66 4.64 18.24
CA ASN A 484 11.58 4.54 16.79
C ASN A 484 12.64 5.44 16.12
N LEU A 485 13.92 5.14 16.37
CA LEU A 485 15.05 5.95 15.89
C LEU A 485 15.64 5.47 14.55
N LEU A 486 15.42 4.21 14.18
CA LEU A 486 15.91 3.62 12.93
C LEU A 486 14.80 3.51 11.89
N ASN A 487 15.18 3.57 10.62
CA ASN A 487 14.28 3.33 9.51
C ASN A 487 14.12 1.81 9.27
N PRO A 488 12.88 1.28 9.24
CA PRO A 488 12.63 -0.15 9.00
C PRO A 488 13.14 -0.70 7.66
N LYS A 489 13.48 0.16 6.69
CA LYS A 489 13.94 -0.27 5.36
C LYS A 489 15.42 -0.69 5.32
N ASP A 490 16.29 0.06 6.01
CA ASP A 490 17.75 -0.03 5.88
C ASP A 490 18.48 -0.02 7.24
N GLY A 491 17.77 0.17 8.35
CA GLY A 491 18.37 0.26 9.68
C GLY A 491 19.18 1.52 9.92
N ARG A 492 19.14 2.50 9.02
CA ARG A 492 19.81 3.79 9.21
C ARG A 492 18.98 4.70 10.11
N PRO A 493 19.60 5.63 10.87
CA PRO A 493 18.85 6.55 11.72
C PRO A 493 17.88 7.43 10.91
N VAL A 494 16.59 7.41 11.26
CA VAL A 494 15.57 8.26 10.62
C VAL A 494 15.52 9.67 11.23
N VAL A 495 15.79 9.75 12.53
CA VAL A 495 15.77 11.00 13.33
C VAL A 495 17.08 11.76 13.23
N THR A 496 17.58 11.97 12.01
CA THR A 496 18.76 12.79 11.79
C THR A 496 18.39 14.27 11.90
N PRO A 497 19.20 15.10 12.57
CA PRO A 497 19.10 16.55 12.49
C PRO A 497 19.05 17.01 11.03
N THR A 498 18.21 17.99 10.76
CA THR A 498 18.02 18.57 9.41
C THR A 498 18.09 20.08 9.47
N GLN A 499 18.32 20.70 8.30
CA GLN A 499 18.29 22.16 8.12
C GLN A 499 19.16 22.88 9.16
N ASP A 500 18.57 23.79 9.94
CA ASP A 500 19.24 24.71 10.87
C ASP A 500 20.05 23.97 11.93
N MET A 501 19.60 22.78 12.37
CA MET A 501 20.34 21.99 13.36
C MET A 501 21.69 21.53 12.80
N VAL A 502 21.72 21.08 11.53
CA VAL A 502 22.95 20.68 10.85
C VAL A 502 23.82 21.90 10.58
N LEU A 503 23.22 22.99 10.10
CA LEU A 503 23.94 24.23 9.82
C LEU A 503 24.64 24.79 11.07
N GLY A 504 23.97 24.74 12.22
CA GLY A 504 24.55 25.15 13.50
C GLY A 504 25.70 24.25 13.95
N CYS A 505 25.59 22.93 13.78
CA CYS A 505 26.68 21.99 14.09
C CYS A 505 27.88 22.17 13.14
N TYR A 506 27.61 22.36 11.85
CA TYR A 506 28.62 22.61 10.84
C TYR A 506 29.37 23.92 11.13
N TYR A 507 28.64 25.01 11.37
CA TYR A 507 29.24 26.30 11.74
C TYR A 507 30.06 26.18 13.03
N LEU A 508 29.51 25.53 14.06
CA LEU A 508 30.19 25.32 15.34
C LEU A 508 31.54 24.58 15.17
N THR A 509 31.63 23.63 14.25
CA THR A 509 32.82 22.75 14.11
C THR A 509 33.79 23.21 13.01
N LEU A 510 33.46 24.31 12.34
CA LEU A 510 34.28 24.92 11.31
C LEU A 510 35.61 25.44 11.89
N GLU A 511 36.57 25.58 11.00
CA GLU A 511 37.92 26.02 11.31
C GLU A 511 38.29 27.17 10.38
N VAL A 512 38.76 28.27 10.94
CA VAL A 512 39.10 29.49 10.19
C VAL A 512 40.51 29.92 10.57
N ASP A 513 41.37 30.05 9.57
CA ASP A 513 42.73 30.56 9.75
C ASP A 513 42.70 32.05 10.15
N GLY A 514 43.58 32.46 11.07
CA GLY A 514 43.70 33.86 11.51
C GLY A 514 42.65 34.32 12.52
N GLU A 515 41.85 33.42 13.09
CA GLU A 515 40.86 33.80 14.11
C GLU A 515 41.52 34.20 15.44
N LYS A 516 40.82 35.01 16.23
CA LYS A 516 41.32 35.53 17.50
C LYS A 516 41.66 34.38 18.47
N GLY A 517 42.91 34.33 18.91
CA GLY A 517 43.37 33.34 19.90
C GLY A 517 43.92 32.04 19.31
N GLU A 518 44.20 32.01 18.01
CA GLU A 518 44.91 30.91 17.34
C GLU A 518 46.25 30.58 18.02
N GLY A 519 46.55 29.28 18.13
CA GLY A 519 47.78 28.75 18.70
C GLY A 519 47.85 28.75 20.23
N LYS A 520 46.82 29.22 20.94
CA LYS A 520 46.77 29.19 22.41
C LYS A 520 46.68 27.77 22.96
N ILE A 521 47.26 27.59 24.15
CA ILE A 521 47.30 26.31 24.85
C ILE A 521 46.44 26.42 26.12
N PHE A 522 45.56 25.45 26.34
CA PHE A 522 44.64 25.38 27.48
C PHE A 522 44.88 24.10 28.31
N ARG A 523 44.68 24.21 29.62
CA ARG A 523 44.84 23.13 30.60
C ARG A 523 43.76 22.07 30.46
N ASP A 524 42.51 22.48 30.21
CA ASP A 524 41.35 21.61 30.07
C ASP A 524 40.29 22.28 29.17
N LYS A 525 39.22 21.55 28.90
CA LYS A 525 38.10 22.04 28.08
C LYS A 525 37.39 23.23 28.72
N ASP A 526 37.29 23.27 30.05
CA ASP A 526 36.52 24.29 30.77
C ASP A 526 37.21 25.65 30.66
N GLU A 527 38.55 25.68 30.72
CA GLU A 527 39.36 26.88 30.51
C GLU A 527 39.22 27.42 29.08
N ALA A 528 39.20 26.54 28.08
CA ALA A 528 39.01 26.92 26.68
C ALA A 528 37.62 27.52 26.44
N ILE A 529 36.56 26.88 26.97
CA ILE A 529 35.18 27.36 26.88
C ILE A 529 35.03 28.69 27.63
N PHE A 530 35.55 28.81 28.85
CA PHE A 530 35.52 30.04 29.63
C PHE A 530 36.25 31.20 28.92
N SER A 531 37.38 30.89 28.27
CA SER A 531 38.14 31.88 27.48
C SER A 531 37.37 32.37 26.28
N HIS A 532 36.58 31.50 25.64
CA HIS A 532 35.68 31.89 24.56
C HIS A 532 34.50 32.73 25.06
N GLU A 533 33.85 32.34 26.15
CA GLU A 533 32.76 33.12 26.76
C GLU A 533 33.22 34.51 27.21
N SER A 534 34.47 34.63 27.64
CA SER A 534 35.13 35.89 27.99
C SER A 534 35.58 36.70 26.75
N GLY A 535 35.44 36.17 25.53
CA GLY A 535 35.80 36.83 24.28
C GLY A 535 37.30 36.86 23.95
N PHE A 536 38.12 36.05 24.61
CA PHE A 536 39.58 35.96 24.37
C PHE A 536 39.97 35.02 23.23
N VAL A 537 39.06 34.12 22.82
CA VAL A 537 39.25 33.12 21.76
C VAL A 537 37.97 33.03 20.91
N GLY A 538 38.14 32.92 19.61
CA GLY A 538 37.06 32.64 18.65
C GLY A 538 36.52 31.21 18.74
N LEU A 539 35.44 30.91 18.03
CA LEU A 539 34.84 29.55 18.02
C LEU A 539 35.65 28.57 17.16
N HIS A 540 36.16 29.06 16.04
CA HIS A 540 36.82 28.31 14.98
C HIS A 540 38.35 28.35 15.10
N ALA A 541 38.88 28.97 16.16
CA ALA A 541 40.30 29.22 16.34
C ALA A 541 41.00 27.90 16.65
N ARG A 542 42.09 27.62 15.93
CA ARG A 542 42.92 26.44 16.16
C ARG A 542 43.65 26.59 17.50
N ILE A 543 43.34 25.72 18.46
CA ILE A 543 43.87 25.73 19.83
C ILE A 543 44.45 24.36 20.20
N LYS A 544 45.30 24.33 21.23
CA LYS A 544 45.81 23.08 21.81
C LYS A 544 45.24 22.91 23.20
N VAL A 545 44.54 21.81 23.45
CA VAL A 545 43.96 21.51 24.76
C VAL A 545 44.50 20.19 25.27
N ARG A 546 44.69 20.06 26.58
CA ARG A 546 45.04 18.77 27.17
C ARG A 546 43.77 17.92 27.32
N HIS A 547 43.72 16.80 26.59
CA HIS A 547 42.64 15.81 26.65
C HIS A 547 43.23 14.44 26.95
N ASN A 548 42.71 13.73 27.97
CA ASN A 548 43.22 12.42 28.43
C ASN A 548 44.75 12.36 28.66
N GLY A 549 45.34 13.46 29.14
CA GLY A 549 46.78 13.57 29.43
C GLY A 549 47.66 13.90 28.23
N GLN A 550 47.13 13.95 27.01
CA GLN A 550 47.85 14.35 25.80
C GLN A 550 47.41 15.73 25.31
N LEU A 551 48.32 16.46 24.65
CA LEU A 551 48.01 17.72 23.97
C LEU A 551 47.38 17.40 22.62
N MET A 552 46.11 17.77 22.45
CA MET A 552 45.34 17.60 21.22
C MET A 552 45.10 18.96 20.57
N GLU A 553 45.30 19.04 19.26
CA GLU A 553 44.98 20.22 18.46
C GLU A 553 43.53 20.14 17.98
N THR A 554 42.73 21.15 18.27
CA THR A 554 41.28 21.18 18.02
C THR A 554 40.76 22.62 17.97
N THR A 555 39.45 22.82 17.86
CA THR A 555 38.81 24.13 17.96
C THR A 555 37.93 24.20 19.21
N VAL A 556 37.63 25.42 19.68
CA VAL A 556 36.73 25.61 20.83
C VAL A 556 35.34 25.03 20.53
N GLY A 557 34.85 25.22 19.30
CA GLY A 557 33.55 24.72 18.90
C GLY A 557 33.47 23.19 18.85
N ARG A 558 34.54 22.50 18.42
CA ARG A 558 34.62 21.03 18.50
C ARG A 558 34.61 20.53 19.95
N LEU A 559 35.24 21.25 20.89
CA LEU A 559 35.16 20.90 22.32
C LEU A 559 33.73 20.97 22.86
N ILE A 560 32.98 22.01 22.48
CA ILE A 560 31.59 22.20 22.88
C ILE A 560 30.69 21.11 22.30
N PHE A 561 30.90 20.74 21.03
CA PHE A 561 30.13 19.68 20.39
C PHE A 561 30.30 18.33 21.11
N ASN A 562 31.54 17.98 21.46
CA ASN A 562 31.85 16.72 22.14
C ASN A 562 31.33 16.63 23.58
N GLU A 563 30.76 17.70 24.17
CA GLU A 563 30.11 17.60 25.50
C GLU A 563 28.79 16.83 25.47
N VAL A 564 28.11 16.83 24.33
CA VAL A 564 26.82 16.13 24.15
C VAL A 564 27.03 14.66 23.75
N VAL A 565 28.19 14.34 23.18
CA VAL A 565 28.54 12.99 22.76
C VAL A 565 28.88 12.14 24.00
N PRO A 566 28.32 10.93 24.13
CA PRO A 566 28.68 10.00 25.20
C PRO A 566 30.18 9.69 25.23
N HIS A 567 30.77 9.67 26.44
CA HIS A 567 32.23 9.51 26.62
C HIS A 567 32.83 8.23 26.01
N ASN A 568 32.03 7.19 25.79
CA ASN A 568 32.50 5.91 25.26
C ASN A 568 32.67 5.89 23.73
N MET A 569 32.27 6.95 23.02
CA MET A 569 32.36 7.06 21.56
C MET A 569 33.66 7.73 21.07
N GLY A 570 34.52 8.17 21.99
CA GLY A 570 35.75 8.91 21.64
C GLY A 570 35.51 10.39 21.40
N TYR A 571 36.45 11.03 20.70
CA TYR A 571 36.44 12.48 20.43
C TYR A 571 36.44 12.74 18.93
N TYR A 572 35.42 13.47 18.44
CA TYR A 572 35.29 13.83 17.03
C TYR A 572 35.98 15.17 16.77
N ASN A 573 37.03 15.16 15.93
CA ASN A 573 37.88 16.32 15.66
C ASN A 573 37.85 16.79 14.20
N GLU A 574 36.72 16.65 13.52
CA GLU A 574 36.53 17.06 12.12
C GLU A 574 35.33 17.99 11.98
N VAL A 575 35.11 18.53 10.78
CA VAL A 575 33.92 19.33 10.48
C VAL A 575 32.72 18.41 10.40
N ILE A 576 31.67 18.73 11.16
CA ILE A 576 30.51 17.87 11.32
C ILE A 576 29.42 18.29 10.34
N ASP A 577 29.35 17.59 9.21
CA ASP A 577 28.29 17.72 8.20
C ASP A 577 27.11 16.78 8.48
N LYS A 578 26.07 16.82 7.63
CA LYS A 578 24.90 15.95 7.78
C LYS A 578 25.23 14.45 7.80
N LYS A 579 26.24 14.00 7.03
CA LYS A 579 26.59 12.57 6.92
C LYS A 579 27.26 12.13 8.21
N MET A 580 28.23 12.90 8.68
CA MET A 580 28.94 12.63 9.93
C MET A 580 27.97 12.62 11.13
N VAL A 581 27.00 13.54 11.19
CA VAL A 581 25.95 13.51 12.23
C VAL A 581 25.17 12.19 12.20
N ALA A 582 24.81 11.69 11.01
CA ALA A 582 24.08 10.43 10.88
C ALA A 582 24.92 9.22 11.32
N GLU A 583 26.21 9.22 11.02
CA GLU A 583 27.16 8.18 11.45
C GLU A 583 27.31 8.15 12.98
N ILE A 584 27.50 9.32 13.61
CA ILE A 584 27.57 9.46 15.07
C ILE A 584 26.28 8.93 15.71
N ILE A 585 25.11 9.24 15.15
CA ILE A 585 23.84 8.75 15.70
C ILE A 585 23.75 7.21 15.57
N GLY A 586 24.15 6.65 14.44
CA GLY A 586 24.15 5.21 14.22
C GLY A 586 25.11 4.47 15.16
N GLU A 587 26.31 5.01 15.37
CA GLU A 587 27.29 4.48 16.31
C GLU A 587 26.80 4.56 17.76
N CYS A 588 26.22 5.69 18.16
CA CYS A 588 25.63 5.86 19.49
C CYS A 588 24.51 4.84 19.75
N TYR A 589 23.63 4.61 18.77
CA TYR A 589 22.53 3.65 18.91
C TYR A 589 23.05 2.23 19.12
N ARG A 590 24.09 1.82 18.37
CA ARG A 590 24.69 0.49 18.48
C ARG A 590 25.37 0.26 19.82
N LEU A 591 26.15 1.24 20.30
CA LEU A 591 26.93 1.10 21.53
C LEU A 591 26.12 1.31 22.81
N ASN A 592 25.19 2.27 22.80
CA ASN A 592 24.51 2.75 24.01
C ASN A 592 22.99 2.51 24.02
N GLY A 593 22.41 2.05 22.91
CA GLY A 593 20.96 1.84 22.77
C GLY A 593 20.16 3.15 22.69
N PHE A 594 18.83 3.00 22.58
CA PHE A 594 17.93 4.11 22.24
C PHE A 594 17.87 5.24 23.27
N GLU A 595 18.00 4.95 24.58
CA GLU A 595 17.83 5.97 25.62
C GLU A 595 18.95 7.01 25.59
N ALA A 596 20.20 6.55 25.50
CA ALA A 596 21.35 7.43 25.39
C ALA A 596 21.34 8.21 24.07
N THR A 597 20.99 7.55 22.96
CA THR A 597 20.85 8.19 21.65
C THR A 597 19.79 9.29 21.66
N ALA A 598 18.63 9.05 22.28
CA ALA A 598 17.58 10.06 22.40
C ALA A 598 18.05 11.31 23.19
N LYS A 599 18.80 11.10 24.29
CA LYS A 599 19.40 12.21 25.07
C LYS A 599 20.44 12.98 24.26
N MET A 600 21.30 12.27 23.53
CA MET A 600 22.30 12.88 22.64
C MET A 600 21.63 13.69 21.54
N LEU A 601 20.57 13.17 20.91
CA LEU A 601 19.79 13.86 19.87
C LEU A 601 19.16 15.16 20.38
N ASP A 602 18.55 15.14 21.57
CA ASP A 602 18.00 16.36 22.19
C ASP A 602 19.12 17.38 22.47
N GLY A 603 20.31 16.93 22.88
CA GLY A 603 21.48 17.79 23.07
C GLY A 603 22.00 18.40 21.75
N ILE A 604 22.13 17.59 20.69
CA ILE A 604 22.58 18.04 19.36
C ILE A 604 21.60 19.05 18.79
N LYS A 605 20.29 18.80 18.93
CA LYS A 605 19.23 19.74 18.56
C LYS A 605 19.42 21.10 19.24
N ASN A 606 19.58 21.09 20.56
CA ASN A 606 19.71 22.32 21.36
C ASN A 606 20.98 23.10 21.00
N LEU A 607 22.12 22.42 20.82
CA LEU A 607 23.36 23.02 20.35
C LEU A 607 23.19 23.60 18.93
N GLY A 608 22.66 22.80 17.99
CA GLY A 608 22.42 23.19 16.61
C GLY A 608 21.60 24.47 16.52
N PHE A 609 20.44 24.55 17.18
CA PHE A 609 19.63 25.77 17.17
C PHE A 609 20.32 26.97 17.83
N LYS A 610 21.00 26.77 18.97
CA LYS A 610 21.71 27.84 19.68
C LYS A 610 22.81 28.45 18.81
N TYR A 611 23.63 27.61 18.19
CA TYR A 611 24.77 28.07 17.38
C TYR A 611 24.36 28.53 15.99
N ALA A 612 23.30 27.97 15.39
CA ALA A 612 22.72 28.53 14.17
C ALA A 612 22.19 29.96 14.40
N THR A 613 21.53 30.20 15.54
CA THR A 613 21.05 31.54 15.91
C THR A 613 22.21 32.51 16.17
N LYS A 614 23.25 32.06 16.88
CA LYS A 614 24.46 32.88 17.12
C LYS A 614 25.24 33.19 15.86
N ALA A 615 25.29 32.26 14.91
CA ALA A 615 25.98 32.45 13.63
C ALA A 615 25.39 33.60 12.81
N GLY A 616 24.09 33.91 13.00
CA GLY A 616 23.42 35.02 12.31
C GLY A 616 23.41 34.84 10.79
N ILE A 617 23.37 33.58 10.32
CA ILE A 617 23.43 33.26 8.89
C ILE A 617 22.22 33.87 8.20
N THR A 618 22.47 34.61 7.13
CA THR A 618 21.46 35.28 6.30
C THR A 618 21.71 34.94 4.84
N VAL A 619 20.74 35.23 3.97
CA VAL A 619 20.92 35.15 2.52
C VAL A 619 20.60 36.50 1.90
N GLY A 620 21.59 37.08 1.25
CA GLY A 620 21.49 38.31 0.48
C GLY A 620 21.65 38.05 -1.02
N VAL A 621 21.17 38.99 -1.83
CA VAL A 621 21.42 38.95 -3.29
C VAL A 621 22.92 39.03 -3.58
N THR A 622 23.70 39.71 -2.73
CA THR A 622 25.16 39.82 -2.85
C THR A 622 25.87 38.47 -2.78
N ASP A 623 25.33 37.53 -2.00
CA ASP A 623 25.97 36.23 -1.71
C ASP A 623 25.93 35.28 -2.92
N VAL A 624 25.03 35.53 -3.88
CA VAL A 624 24.83 34.72 -5.09
C VAL A 624 25.85 35.09 -6.17
N THR A 625 27.15 34.98 -5.93
CA THR A 625 28.19 35.50 -6.82
C THR A 625 28.19 34.82 -8.20
N ILE A 626 28.12 35.61 -9.28
CA ILE A 626 28.18 35.12 -10.65
C ILE A 626 29.65 35.02 -11.07
N PRO A 627 30.12 33.89 -11.62
CA PRO A 627 31.50 33.76 -12.04
C PRO A 627 31.81 34.69 -13.22
N PRO A 628 32.94 35.42 -13.19
CA PRO A 628 33.31 36.36 -14.25
C PRO A 628 33.64 35.66 -15.58
N GLU A 629 33.98 34.37 -15.57
CA GLU A 629 34.28 33.57 -16.77
C GLU A 629 33.02 33.14 -17.53
N LYS A 630 31.83 33.19 -16.90
CA LYS A 630 30.58 32.72 -17.52
C LYS A 630 30.32 33.31 -18.93
N PRO A 631 30.43 34.62 -19.17
CA PRO A 631 30.19 35.19 -20.50
C PRO A 631 31.18 34.66 -21.56
N GLN A 632 32.41 34.34 -21.17
CA GLN A 632 33.42 33.77 -22.07
C GLN A 632 33.05 32.33 -22.46
N ILE A 633 32.70 31.51 -21.48
CA ILE A 633 32.28 30.11 -21.70
C ILE A 633 31.04 30.04 -22.61
N ILE A 634 30.06 30.94 -22.40
CA ILE A 634 28.86 30.99 -23.25
C ILE A 634 29.23 31.42 -24.68
N ALA A 635 30.10 32.42 -24.84
CA ALA A 635 30.52 32.88 -26.17
C ALA A 635 31.29 31.79 -26.95
N GLU A 636 32.12 31.00 -26.28
CA GLU A 636 32.82 29.86 -26.87
C GLU A 636 31.84 28.77 -27.32
N ALA A 637 30.86 28.44 -26.46
CA ALA A 637 29.81 27.48 -26.80
C ALA A 637 28.96 27.94 -28.00
N GLU A 638 28.58 29.21 -28.06
CA GLU A 638 27.85 29.78 -29.21
C GLU A 638 28.66 29.71 -30.51
N ALA A 639 29.95 30.03 -30.45
CA ALA A 639 30.84 29.92 -31.62
C ALA A 639 30.98 28.47 -32.11
N ASP A 640 31.02 27.50 -31.20
CA ASP A 640 31.05 26.08 -31.57
C ASP A 640 29.73 25.59 -32.15
N VAL A 641 28.59 26.03 -31.61
CA VAL A 641 27.26 25.76 -32.17
C VAL A 641 27.14 26.34 -33.59
N GLU A 642 27.63 27.56 -33.83
CA GLU A 642 27.62 28.17 -35.15
C GLU A 642 28.45 27.37 -36.17
N LYS A 643 29.60 26.80 -35.76
CA LYS A 643 30.38 25.90 -36.63
C LYS A 643 29.58 24.64 -37.00
N VAL A 644 28.84 24.06 -36.04
CA VAL A 644 28.00 22.88 -36.29
C VAL A 644 26.85 23.23 -37.23
N GLU A 645 26.19 24.38 -37.03
CA GLU A 645 25.16 24.89 -37.95
C GLU A 645 25.69 25.12 -39.36
N GLN A 646 26.88 25.70 -39.50
CA GLN A 646 27.51 25.86 -40.81
C GLN A 646 27.82 24.52 -41.50
N GLN A 647 28.21 23.49 -40.74
CA GLN A 647 28.42 22.14 -41.28
C GLN A 647 27.09 21.55 -41.78
N TYR A 648 26.01 21.75 -41.01
CA TYR A 648 24.67 21.30 -41.38
C TYR A 648 24.14 22.00 -42.63
N ILE A 649 24.26 23.34 -42.70
CA ILE A 649 23.86 24.13 -43.88
C ILE A 649 24.66 23.73 -45.14
N LYS A 650 25.93 23.34 -44.97
CA LYS A 650 26.78 22.81 -46.05
C LYS A 650 26.45 21.35 -46.43
N GLY A 651 25.55 20.70 -45.72
CA GLY A 651 25.16 19.30 -45.93
C GLY A 651 26.22 18.28 -45.52
N LEU A 652 27.13 18.64 -44.60
CA LEU A 652 28.20 17.74 -44.13
C LEU A 652 27.74 16.81 -43.01
N ILE A 653 26.68 17.17 -42.30
CA ILE A 653 26.09 16.41 -41.18
C ILE A 653 24.56 16.36 -41.35
N THR A 654 23.92 15.39 -40.71
CA THR A 654 22.45 15.26 -40.67
C THR A 654 21.83 16.14 -39.58
N GLU A 655 20.51 16.28 -39.57
CA GLU A 655 19.78 17.01 -38.51
C GLU A 655 19.97 16.34 -37.13
N ASP A 656 19.94 15.00 -37.09
CA ASP A 656 20.13 14.24 -35.86
C ASP A 656 21.55 14.45 -35.30
N GLU A 657 22.57 14.42 -36.17
CA GLU A 657 23.95 14.72 -35.78
C GLU A 657 24.15 16.18 -35.33
N ARG A 658 23.45 17.14 -35.97
CA ARG A 658 23.43 18.54 -35.55
C ARG A 658 22.88 18.63 -34.12
N TYR A 659 21.72 18.03 -33.90
CA TYR A 659 21.03 18.05 -32.61
C TYR A 659 21.86 17.44 -31.47
N GLU A 660 22.45 16.25 -31.67
CA GLU A 660 23.31 15.60 -30.67
C GLU A 660 24.57 16.42 -30.36
N ARG A 661 25.20 17.01 -31.38
CA ARG A 661 26.39 17.86 -31.18
C ARG A 661 26.05 19.14 -30.43
N VAL A 662 24.95 19.82 -30.80
CA VAL A 662 24.52 21.06 -30.16
C VAL A 662 24.16 20.83 -28.69
N THR A 663 23.38 19.79 -28.40
CA THR A 663 23.04 19.41 -27.01
C THR A 663 24.29 19.03 -26.20
N GLY A 664 25.23 18.29 -26.80
CA GLY A 664 26.51 17.95 -26.17
C GLY A 664 27.40 19.16 -25.87
N ILE A 665 27.44 20.17 -26.76
CA ILE A 665 28.17 21.43 -26.52
C ILE A 665 27.58 22.18 -25.32
N TRP A 666 26.25 22.36 -25.30
CA TRP A 666 25.59 23.09 -24.22
C TRP A 666 25.65 22.39 -22.86
N LYS A 667 25.66 21.05 -22.85
CA LYS A 667 25.88 20.27 -21.63
C LYS A 667 27.28 20.54 -21.06
N ARG A 668 28.33 20.43 -21.89
CA ARG A 668 29.71 20.73 -21.47
C ARG A 668 29.87 22.17 -20.97
N ALA A 669 29.28 23.15 -21.66
CA ALA A 669 29.31 24.55 -21.23
C ALA A 669 28.63 24.75 -19.86
N THR A 670 27.49 24.08 -19.64
CA THR A 670 26.78 24.13 -18.35
C THR A 670 27.63 23.55 -17.21
N ASP A 671 28.36 22.47 -17.46
CA ASP A 671 29.23 21.83 -16.47
C ASP A 671 30.45 22.72 -16.15
N GLN A 672 31.09 23.31 -17.18
CA GLN A 672 32.19 24.27 -17.01
C GLN A 672 31.79 25.51 -16.19
N VAL A 673 30.60 26.08 -16.45
CA VAL A 673 30.06 27.19 -15.65
C VAL A 673 29.83 26.77 -14.19
N THR A 674 29.45 25.51 -13.95
CA THR A 674 29.23 24.97 -12.60
C THR A 674 30.54 24.85 -11.84
N GLU A 675 31.60 24.35 -12.48
CA GLU A 675 32.93 24.23 -11.88
C GLU A 675 33.52 25.61 -11.55
N SER A 676 33.45 26.56 -12.48
CA SER A 676 33.89 27.94 -12.26
C SER A 676 33.12 28.63 -11.13
N LEU A 677 31.81 28.39 -11.02
CA LEU A 677 30.98 28.91 -9.94
C LEU A 677 31.43 28.40 -8.56
N LEU A 678 31.68 27.08 -8.44
CA LEU A 678 32.09 26.47 -7.17
C LEU A 678 33.49 26.94 -6.73
N ALA A 679 34.40 27.18 -7.67
CA ALA A 679 35.74 27.68 -7.37
C ALA A 679 35.75 29.13 -6.84
N HIS A 680 34.75 29.94 -7.19
CA HIS A 680 34.66 31.36 -6.81
C HIS A 680 33.86 31.63 -5.53
N LEU A 681 33.13 30.64 -5.01
CA LEU A 681 32.36 30.79 -3.77
C LEU A 681 33.28 30.65 -2.56
N ASP A 682 33.32 31.68 -1.70
CA ASP A 682 33.99 31.62 -0.40
C ASP A 682 33.38 30.52 0.48
N HIS A 683 34.22 29.79 1.21
CA HIS A 683 33.80 28.76 2.16
C HIS A 683 32.92 29.33 3.29
N LEU A 684 33.08 30.61 3.63
CA LEU A 684 32.24 31.31 4.62
C LEU A 684 30.97 31.92 4.01
N ASN A 685 30.75 31.78 2.70
CA ASN A 685 29.52 32.24 2.07
C ASN A 685 28.31 31.44 2.62
N PRO A 686 27.23 32.09 3.07
CA PRO A 686 26.02 31.42 3.56
C PRO A 686 25.45 30.36 2.62
N ILE A 687 25.41 30.64 1.32
CA ILE A 687 24.84 29.73 0.30
C ILE A 687 25.72 28.49 0.16
N TYR A 688 27.03 28.68 0.20
CA TYR A 688 28.01 27.59 0.18
C TYR A 688 27.86 26.72 1.43
N MET A 689 27.85 27.33 2.62
CA MET A 689 27.69 26.61 3.89
C MET A 689 26.38 25.80 3.92
N MET A 690 25.25 26.37 3.48
CA MET A 690 23.96 25.66 3.46
C MET A 690 23.97 24.40 2.57
N ALA A 691 24.61 24.49 1.39
CA ALA A 691 24.66 23.37 0.45
C ALA A 691 25.70 22.31 0.84
N ILE A 692 26.90 22.72 1.25
CA ILE A 692 28.00 21.80 1.58
C ILE A 692 27.77 21.10 2.92
N SER A 693 27.22 21.78 3.92
CA SER A 693 26.81 21.12 5.17
C SER A 693 25.73 20.05 4.97
N GLY A 694 25.03 20.08 3.83
CA GLY A 694 23.88 19.23 3.56
C GLY A 694 22.61 19.65 4.32
N ALA A 695 22.61 20.85 4.92
CA ALA A 695 21.46 21.39 5.63
C ALA A 695 20.27 21.62 4.70
N ARG A 696 20.49 22.38 3.61
CA ARG A 696 19.49 22.63 2.57
C ARG A 696 20.17 23.19 1.32
N GLY A 697 19.78 22.68 0.16
CA GLY A 697 20.36 23.11 -1.11
C GLY A 697 21.16 22.00 -1.78
N SER A 698 21.32 22.09 -3.10
CA SER A 698 22.25 21.25 -3.87
C SER A 698 23.09 22.11 -4.80
N ILE A 699 24.21 21.57 -5.26
CA ILE A 699 25.08 22.23 -6.25
C ILE A 699 24.28 22.61 -7.51
N GLN A 700 23.35 21.75 -7.95
CA GLN A 700 22.47 22.03 -9.08
C GLN A 700 21.56 23.24 -8.84
N GLN A 701 21.08 23.47 -7.61
CA GLN A 701 20.26 24.63 -7.28
C GLN A 701 21.10 25.91 -7.23
N ILE A 702 22.32 25.85 -6.68
CA ILE A 702 23.27 26.98 -6.72
C ILE A 702 23.60 27.33 -8.17
N ARG A 703 23.83 26.34 -9.03
CA ARG A 703 24.03 26.53 -10.47
C ARG A 703 22.88 27.29 -11.12
N GLN A 704 21.62 26.94 -10.81
CA GLN A 704 20.46 27.64 -11.37
C GLN A 704 20.32 29.09 -10.85
N LEU A 705 20.78 29.36 -9.63
CA LEU A 705 20.75 30.70 -9.03
C LEU A 705 21.80 31.65 -9.62
N ALA A 706 23.05 31.18 -9.76
CA ALA A 706 24.21 32.03 -10.07
C ALA A 706 24.95 31.66 -11.38
N GLY A 707 24.83 30.41 -11.85
CA GLY A 707 25.45 29.94 -13.08
C GLY A 707 24.56 30.18 -14.29
N MET A 708 23.93 29.11 -14.78
CA MET A 708 22.91 29.13 -15.83
C MET A 708 21.90 27.99 -15.59
N ARG A 709 20.67 28.11 -16.12
CA ARG A 709 19.70 27.01 -16.03
C ARG A 709 20.06 25.83 -16.95
N GLY A 710 20.57 26.11 -18.15
CA GLY A 710 20.97 25.11 -19.14
C GLY A 710 19.81 24.60 -19.99
N LEU A 711 19.95 23.37 -20.48
CA LEU A 711 19.00 22.71 -21.37
C LEU A 711 17.70 22.33 -20.66
N MET A 712 16.57 22.48 -21.38
CA MET A 712 15.24 22.14 -20.89
C MET A 712 14.62 21.01 -21.72
N ALA A 713 13.87 20.12 -21.09
CA ALA A 713 13.09 19.08 -21.77
C ALA A 713 11.65 19.55 -22.03
N ASP A 714 11.13 19.17 -23.19
CA ASP A 714 9.74 19.36 -23.58
C ASP A 714 8.80 18.35 -22.86
N PRO A 715 7.47 18.42 -23.07
CA PRO A 715 6.56 17.44 -22.50
C PRO A 715 6.76 16.00 -23.02
N SER A 716 7.35 15.83 -24.20
CA SER A 716 7.67 14.54 -24.81
C SER A 716 8.92 13.89 -24.19
N GLY A 717 9.77 14.69 -23.54
CA GLY A 717 11.08 14.27 -23.00
C GLY A 717 12.26 14.62 -23.92
N GLU A 718 12.00 15.24 -25.07
CA GLU A 718 13.03 15.72 -25.98
C GLU A 718 13.66 17.00 -25.44
N ILE A 719 14.98 17.10 -25.57
CA ILE A 719 15.72 18.27 -25.12
C ILE A 719 15.53 19.38 -26.14
N ILE A 720 15.15 20.57 -25.67
CA ILE A 720 15.07 21.77 -26.49
C ILE A 720 16.51 22.25 -26.73
N ASP A 721 16.91 22.33 -28.01
CA ASP A 721 18.27 22.69 -28.44
C ASP A 721 18.65 24.16 -28.14
N LEU A 722 17.65 25.01 -27.86
CA LEU A 722 17.83 26.36 -27.32
C LEU A 722 17.92 26.34 -25.78
N PRO A 723 19.11 26.54 -25.18
CA PRO A 723 19.27 26.54 -23.73
C PRO A 723 18.81 27.85 -23.08
N ILE A 724 18.60 27.81 -21.76
CA ILE A 724 18.44 29.00 -20.94
C ILE A 724 19.82 29.44 -20.43
N ARG A 725 20.31 30.57 -20.95
CA ARG A 725 21.65 31.12 -20.67
C ARG A 725 21.66 31.94 -19.37
N SER A 726 20.54 32.60 -19.09
CA SER A 726 20.37 33.37 -17.86
C SER A 726 20.22 32.49 -16.62
N ASN A 727 20.48 33.09 -15.47
CA ASN A 727 20.19 32.51 -14.15
C ASN A 727 19.09 33.31 -13.42
N PHE A 728 18.68 32.84 -12.25
CA PHE A 728 17.64 33.53 -11.47
C PHE A 728 18.08 34.88 -10.90
N ARG A 729 19.38 35.10 -10.64
CA ARG A 729 19.90 36.39 -10.17
C ARG A 729 19.85 37.47 -11.25
N GLU A 730 20.17 37.12 -12.49
CA GLU A 730 20.15 38.01 -13.66
C GLU A 730 18.72 38.27 -14.16
N GLY A 731 17.83 37.28 -13.97
CA GLY A 731 16.48 37.29 -14.50
C GLY A 731 16.38 36.61 -15.87
N LEU A 732 15.21 36.05 -16.15
CA LEU A 732 14.93 35.30 -17.37
C LEU A 732 14.18 36.17 -18.37
N THR A 733 14.49 36.02 -19.65
CA THR A 733 13.66 36.61 -20.71
C THR A 733 12.30 35.91 -20.79
N VAL A 734 11.32 36.53 -21.45
CA VAL A 734 9.97 35.96 -21.62
C VAL A 734 10.02 34.58 -22.31
N LEU A 735 10.89 34.45 -23.33
CA LEU A 735 11.05 33.20 -24.07
C LEU A 735 11.67 32.09 -23.20
N GLU A 736 12.76 32.39 -22.49
CA GLU A 736 13.41 31.45 -21.58
C GLU A 736 12.46 31.01 -20.46
N TYR A 737 11.70 31.95 -19.89
CA TYR A 737 10.70 31.62 -18.87
C TYR A 737 9.61 30.71 -19.43
N PHE A 738 9.12 30.99 -20.64
CA PHE A 738 8.13 30.15 -21.34
C PHE A 738 8.65 28.74 -21.58
N ILE A 739 9.88 28.58 -22.11
CA ILE A 739 10.54 27.29 -22.31
C ILE A 739 10.59 26.50 -20.99
N SER A 740 11.00 27.17 -19.90
CA SER A 740 11.04 26.63 -18.54
C SER A 740 9.70 26.07 -18.04
N THR A 741 8.56 26.62 -18.51
CA THR A 741 7.24 26.18 -18.02
C THR A 741 6.85 24.78 -18.48
N HIS A 742 7.39 24.26 -19.58
CA HIS A 742 7.06 22.93 -20.10
C HIS A 742 7.45 21.84 -19.09
N GLY A 743 8.73 21.82 -18.70
CA GLY A 743 9.26 20.87 -17.73
C GLY A 743 8.60 21.00 -16.35
N ALA A 744 8.41 22.24 -15.87
CA ALA A 744 7.79 22.49 -14.57
C ALA A 744 6.32 22.01 -14.52
N ARG A 745 5.53 22.28 -15.57
CA ARG A 745 4.13 21.82 -15.65
C ARG A 745 4.04 20.31 -15.75
N LYS A 746 4.92 19.66 -16.54
CA LYS A 746 4.98 18.20 -16.64
C LYS A 746 5.29 17.58 -15.27
N GLY A 747 6.32 18.06 -14.57
CA GLY A 747 6.67 17.57 -13.23
C GLY A 747 5.53 17.69 -12.21
N LEU A 748 4.79 18.81 -12.24
CA LEU A 748 3.59 19.00 -11.41
C LEU A 748 2.45 18.02 -11.76
N ALA A 749 2.18 17.84 -13.05
CA ALA A 749 1.13 16.94 -13.53
C ALA A 749 1.46 15.47 -13.22
N ASP A 750 2.70 15.05 -13.46
CA ASP A 750 3.18 13.70 -13.16
C ASP A 750 3.09 13.41 -11.66
N THR A 751 3.52 14.35 -10.80
CA THR A 751 3.40 14.21 -9.34
C THR A 751 1.95 13.99 -8.91
N ALA A 752 1.01 14.76 -9.45
CA ALA A 752 -0.40 14.66 -9.10
C ALA A 752 -1.05 13.34 -9.58
N LEU A 753 -0.68 12.85 -10.77
CA LEU A 753 -1.26 11.63 -11.36
C LEU A 753 -0.68 10.36 -10.74
N ARG A 754 0.66 10.25 -10.66
CA ARG A 754 1.37 9.03 -10.30
C ARG A 754 1.37 8.72 -8.79
N THR A 755 1.00 9.69 -7.94
CA THR A 755 0.83 9.46 -6.48
C THR A 755 -0.22 8.38 -6.20
N ALA A 756 -1.25 8.25 -7.06
CA ALA A 756 -2.26 7.19 -6.91
C ALA A 756 -1.71 5.79 -7.23
N ASP A 757 -0.79 5.70 -8.20
CA ASP A 757 -0.26 4.43 -8.70
C ASP A 757 0.73 3.80 -7.71
N SER A 758 1.63 4.61 -7.14
CA SER A 758 2.55 4.16 -6.07
C SER A 758 1.82 3.65 -4.82
N GLY A 759 0.74 4.33 -4.41
CA GLY A 759 -0.14 3.84 -3.34
C GLY A 759 -0.87 2.55 -3.71
N TYR A 760 -1.19 2.34 -4.99
CA TYR A 760 -1.79 1.10 -5.48
C TYR A 760 -0.79 -0.06 -5.49
N LEU A 761 0.46 0.15 -5.90
CA LEU A 761 1.53 -0.86 -5.80
C LEU A 761 1.73 -1.29 -4.35
N THR A 762 1.91 -0.35 -3.43
CA THR A 762 2.08 -0.63 -1.99
C THR A 762 0.95 -1.49 -1.45
N ARG A 763 -0.29 -1.17 -1.82
CA ARG A 763 -1.46 -1.96 -1.44
C ARG A 763 -1.38 -3.39 -1.99
N ARG A 764 -0.98 -3.58 -3.23
CA ARG A 764 -0.86 -4.92 -3.83
C ARG A 764 0.21 -5.76 -3.11
N LEU A 765 1.34 -5.14 -2.78
CA LEU A 765 2.39 -5.80 -2.00
C LEU A 765 1.87 -6.21 -0.62
N VAL A 766 1.12 -5.33 0.06
CA VAL A 766 0.47 -5.66 1.34
C VAL A 766 -0.54 -6.80 1.18
N ASP A 767 -1.40 -6.75 0.16
CA ASP A 767 -2.43 -7.77 -0.08
C ASP A 767 -1.79 -9.17 -0.31
N VAL A 768 -0.56 -9.24 -0.84
CA VAL A 768 0.19 -10.50 -1.05
C VAL A 768 0.99 -10.92 0.19
N ALA A 769 1.59 -9.98 0.91
CA ALA A 769 2.55 -10.27 1.98
C ALA A 769 1.96 -10.24 3.40
N GLN A 770 0.71 -9.81 3.60
CA GLN A 770 0.12 -9.59 4.93
C GLN A 770 0.16 -10.81 5.88
N ASP A 771 0.10 -12.03 5.33
CA ASP A 771 0.08 -13.26 6.13
C ASP A 771 1.49 -13.80 6.47
N VAL A 772 2.55 -13.11 6.01
CA VAL A 772 3.94 -13.47 6.28
C VAL A 772 4.37 -12.89 7.63
N ILE A 773 4.34 -13.75 8.64
CA ILE A 773 4.65 -13.44 10.04
C ILE A 773 5.77 -14.37 10.52
N VAL A 774 6.62 -13.90 11.43
CA VAL A 774 7.60 -14.75 12.12
C VAL A 774 6.87 -15.66 13.10
N ARG A 775 6.90 -16.99 12.89
CA ARG A 775 6.14 -17.95 13.72
C ARG A 775 6.99 -18.88 14.57
N GLU A 776 8.21 -19.15 14.13
CA GLU A 776 9.10 -20.14 14.71
C GLU A 776 10.49 -19.55 14.90
N ASN A 777 11.29 -20.12 15.81
CA ASN A 777 12.67 -19.68 16.01
C ASN A 777 13.57 -20.17 14.86
N ASP A 778 13.56 -21.48 14.59
CA ASP A 778 14.37 -22.12 13.57
C ASP A 778 13.54 -23.18 12.81
N CYS A 779 13.58 -23.13 11.47
CA CYS A 779 12.96 -24.11 10.59
C CYS A 779 13.83 -25.35 10.27
N GLY A 780 15.08 -25.39 10.75
CA GLY A 780 16.03 -26.47 10.49
C GLY A 780 16.43 -26.64 9.01
N THR A 781 16.42 -25.54 8.24
CA THR A 781 16.84 -25.60 6.84
C THR A 781 18.35 -25.78 6.73
N THR A 782 18.77 -26.64 5.81
CA THR A 782 20.17 -26.91 5.46
C THR A 782 20.53 -26.32 4.10
N THR A 783 19.65 -25.47 3.56
CA THR A 783 19.81 -24.87 2.23
C THR A 783 19.99 -23.37 2.41
N GLY A 784 21.14 -22.87 2.01
CA GLY A 784 21.47 -21.45 2.08
C GLY A 784 21.22 -20.73 0.78
N PHE A 785 21.48 -19.43 0.82
CA PHE A 785 21.52 -18.55 -0.33
C PHE A 785 22.92 -17.93 -0.37
N VAL A 786 23.62 -18.12 -1.50
CA VAL A 786 24.96 -17.57 -1.68
C VAL A 786 24.85 -16.10 -2.04
N VAL A 787 25.54 -15.25 -1.30
CA VAL A 787 25.53 -13.79 -1.48
C VAL A 787 26.91 -13.32 -1.92
N GLU A 788 26.93 -12.48 -2.94
CA GLU A 788 28.13 -11.86 -3.52
C GLU A 788 27.93 -10.34 -3.65
N ALA A 789 28.97 -9.58 -3.95
CA ALA A 789 28.81 -8.16 -4.28
C ALA A 789 28.04 -8.01 -5.61
N ILE A 790 27.04 -7.11 -5.66
CA ILE A 790 26.31 -6.84 -6.90
C ILE A 790 27.09 -5.81 -7.71
N LYS A 791 27.45 -6.18 -8.94
CA LYS A 791 28.19 -5.33 -9.88
C LYS A 791 27.39 -5.12 -11.17
N ASP A 792 27.51 -3.94 -11.76
CA ASP A 792 27.06 -3.65 -13.12
C ASP A 792 28.24 -3.13 -13.93
N GLY A 793 28.74 -3.96 -14.84
CA GLY A 793 30.06 -3.74 -15.46
C GLY A 793 31.17 -3.68 -14.42
N ASP A 794 31.88 -2.56 -14.39
CA ASP A 794 32.97 -2.28 -13.42
C ASP A 794 32.45 -1.59 -12.14
N ASP A 795 31.22 -1.09 -12.13
CA ASP A 795 30.65 -0.36 -11.00
C ASP A 795 30.06 -1.34 -9.97
N VAL A 796 30.47 -1.19 -8.71
CA VAL A 796 29.91 -1.95 -7.58
C VAL A 796 28.68 -1.20 -7.09
N ILE A 797 27.49 -1.79 -7.31
CA ILE A 797 26.22 -1.20 -6.86
C ILE A 797 26.06 -1.40 -5.35
N GLU A 798 26.30 -2.63 -4.87
CA GLU A 798 26.16 -2.99 -3.46
C GLU A 798 27.33 -3.87 -3.01
N THR A 799 27.91 -3.51 -1.87
CA THR A 799 29.08 -4.21 -1.32
C THR A 799 28.69 -5.51 -0.63
N LEU A 800 29.62 -6.47 -0.53
CA LEU A 800 29.37 -7.71 0.21
C LEU A 800 29.06 -7.45 1.69
N GLU A 801 29.75 -6.47 2.30
CA GLU A 801 29.57 -6.06 3.70
C GLU A 801 28.11 -5.68 3.99
N GLU A 802 27.53 -4.79 3.19
CA GLU A 802 26.15 -4.33 3.37
C GLU A 802 25.13 -5.46 3.23
N ARG A 803 25.36 -6.42 2.33
CA ARG A 803 24.43 -7.53 2.07
C ARG A 803 24.40 -8.59 3.17
N ILE A 804 25.52 -8.80 3.87
CA ILE A 804 25.64 -9.87 4.89
C ILE A 804 25.31 -9.39 6.31
N ILE A 805 25.40 -8.08 6.59
CA ILE A 805 25.11 -7.54 7.94
C ILE A 805 23.69 -7.90 8.40
N GLY A 806 23.60 -8.41 9.63
CA GLY A 806 22.33 -8.79 10.26
C GLY A 806 21.72 -10.09 9.74
N ARG A 807 22.43 -10.82 8.87
CA ARG A 807 22.03 -12.15 8.39
C ARG A 807 22.68 -13.25 9.23
N PHE A 808 22.09 -14.44 9.20
CA PHE A 808 22.62 -15.61 9.89
C PHE A 808 23.38 -16.48 8.90
N THR A 809 24.56 -16.94 9.31
CA THR A 809 25.36 -17.92 8.56
C THR A 809 24.65 -19.27 8.52
N LEU A 810 24.74 -19.98 7.39
CA LEU A 810 24.35 -21.39 7.35
C LEU A 810 25.51 -22.29 7.79
N ASN A 811 26.69 -22.04 7.22
CA ASN A 811 27.94 -22.74 7.47
C ASN A 811 28.94 -21.79 8.13
N PRO A 812 29.91 -22.30 8.91
CA PRO A 812 30.91 -21.44 9.53
C PRO A 812 31.78 -20.78 8.46
N VAL A 813 32.06 -19.49 8.62
CA VAL A 813 32.93 -18.73 7.72
C VAL A 813 34.36 -18.84 8.23
N ILE A 814 35.25 -19.41 7.41
CA ILE A 814 36.62 -19.73 7.79
C ILE A 814 37.58 -18.84 7.00
N HIS A 815 38.59 -18.28 7.67
CA HIS A 815 39.63 -17.49 7.04
C HIS A 815 40.48 -18.37 6.09
N PRO A 816 40.67 -18.00 4.81
CA PRO A 816 41.34 -18.85 3.82
C PRO A 816 42.79 -19.21 4.18
N GLU A 817 43.55 -18.26 4.70
CA GLU A 817 44.97 -18.45 5.03
C GLU A 817 45.22 -19.02 6.43
N THR A 818 44.55 -18.51 7.47
CA THR A 818 44.82 -18.89 8.87
C THR A 818 44.02 -20.11 9.34
N GLY A 819 42.92 -20.44 8.65
CA GLY A 819 42.00 -21.50 9.07
C GLY A 819 41.18 -21.16 10.32
N GLU A 820 41.24 -19.92 10.82
CA GLU A 820 40.44 -19.46 11.95
C GLU A 820 38.97 -19.30 11.54
N VAL A 821 38.04 -19.74 12.40
CA VAL A 821 36.61 -19.50 12.21
C VAL A 821 36.31 -18.04 12.55
N ILE A 822 35.94 -17.25 11.54
CA ILE A 822 35.58 -15.85 11.72
C ILE A 822 34.20 -15.76 12.37
N VAL A 823 33.21 -16.46 11.80
CA VAL A 823 31.84 -16.52 12.29
C VAL A 823 31.39 -17.99 12.36
N PRO A 824 30.90 -18.49 13.51
CA PRO A 824 30.35 -19.83 13.62
C PRO A 824 29.10 -20.04 12.77
N ASP A 825 28.63 -21.29 12.66
CA ASP A 825 27.35 -21.58 12.04
C ASP A 825 26.18 -20.99 12.83
N ASN A 826 25.07 -20.71 12.14
CA ASN A 826 23.83 -20.20 12.75
C ASN A 826 24.01 -18.98 13.66
N THR A 827 25.00 -18.14 13.34
CA THR A 827 25.32 -16.94 14.12
C THR A 827 25.04 -15.71 13.28
N GLU A 828 24.51 -14.67 13.91
CA GLU A 828 24.26 -13.37 13.29
C GLU A 828 25.59 -12.69 12.94
N ILE A 829 25.73 -12.26 11.69
CA ILE A 829 26.89 -11.50 11.20
C ILE A 829 26.73 -10.05 11.67
N LYS A 830 27.63 -9.59 12.54
CA LYS A 830 27.70 -8.19 12.96
C LYS A 830 28.60 -7.38 12.02
N GLU A 831 28.60 -6.06 12.18
CA GLU A 831 29.39 -5.14 11.39
C GLU A 831 30.91 -5.39 11.49
N GLU A 832 31.41 -5.70 12.70
CA GLU A 832 32.83 -6.08 12.91
C GLU A 832 33.18 -7.40 12.21
N ASP A 833 32.27 -8.37 12.27
CA ASP A 833 32.44 -9.66 11.61
C ASP A 833 32.44 -9.50 10.08
N ALA A 834 31.54 -8.67 9.54
CA ALA A 834 31.45 -8.41 8.11
C ALA A 834 32.75 -7.76 7.57
N LYS A 835 33.34 -6.82 8.31
CA LYS A 835 34.65 -6.24 7.97
C LYS A 835 35.75 -7.30 7.95
N ARG A 836 35.82 -8.14 8.98
CA ARG A 836 36.80 -9.25 9.06
C ARG A 836 36.67 -10.23 7.88
N ILE A 837 35.43 -10.52 7.44
CA ILE A 837 35.18 -11.40 6.28
C ILE A 837 35.74 -10.79 4.99
N VAL A 838 35.48 -9.50 4.76
CA VAL A 838 35.97 -8.80 3.56
C VAL A 838 37.49 -8.63 3.59
N GLU A 839 38.06 -8.26 4.74
CA GLU A 839 39.52 -8.15 4.94
C GLU A 839 40.24 -9.49 4.73
N ALA A 840 39.60 -10.61 5.05
CA ALA A 840 40.11 -11.96 4.77
C ALA A 840 40.06 -12.35 3.29
N GLY A 841 39.57 -11.48 2.40
CA GLY A 841 39.51 -11.71 0.95
C GLY A 841 38.38 -12.65 0.50
N ILE A 842 37.34 -12.83 1.33
CA ILE A 842 36.20 -13.70 1.01
C ILE A 842 35.20 -12.92 0.13
N ASN A 843 34.90 -13.45 -1.06
CA ASN A 843 34.04 -12.78 -2.05
C ASN A 843 32.57 -13.24 -2.02
N SER A 844 32.29 -14.40 -1.42
CA SER A 844 30.95 -14.96 -1.33
C SER A 844 30.72 -15.64 0.01
N VAL A 845 29.50 -15.50 0.54
CA VAL A 845 29.09 -16.09 1.83
C VAL A 845 27.75 -16.75 1.70
N GLU A 846 27.61 -17.96 2.24
CA GLU A 846 26.33 -18.67 2.29
C GLU A 846 25.55 -18.31 3.55
N ILE A 847 24.41 -17.65 3.37
CA ILE A 847 23.53 -17.19 4.45
C ILE A 847 22.20 -17.95 4.47
N ARG A 848 21.52 -17.90 5.61
CA ARG A 848 20.11 -18.29 5.70
C ARG A 848 19.25 -17.18 5.10
N SER A 849 18.23 -17.56 4.34
CA SER A 849 17.32 -16.62 3.68
C SER A 849 15.87 -17.01 3.88
N VAL A 850 14.97 -16.03 3.81
CA VAL A 850 13.51 -16.24 3.81
C VAL A 850 13.09 -17.09 2.61
N LEU A 851 13.82 -17.00 1.50
CA LEU A 851 13.57 -17.75 0.26
C LEU A 851 13.79 -19.27 0.42
N THR A 852 14.67 -19.68 1.32
CA THR A 852 15.03 -21.09 1.58
C THR A 852 14.43 -21.62 2.89
N CYS A 853 13.53 -20.85 3.50
CA CYS A 853 12.87 -21.18 4.76
C CYS A 853 11.87 -22.33 4.58
N LYS A 854 11.92 -23.33 5.48
CA LYS A 854 11.00 -24.49 5.46
C LYS A 854 9.70 -24.27 6.24
N THR A 855 9.52 -23.10 6.84
CA THR A 855 8.30 -22.75 7.59
C THR A 855 7.09 -22.74 6.65
N ARG A 856 6.04 -23.50 6.97
CA ARG A 856 4.89 -23.67 6.06
C ARG A 856 4.05 -22.40 5.88
N TYR A 857 3.88 -21.62 6.96
CA TYR A 857 3.08 -20.40 6.97
C TYR A 857 3.86 -19.27 7.66
N GLY A 858 4.57 -18.46 6.87
CA GLY A 858 5.41 -17.37 7.37
C GLY A 858 6.89 -17.70 7.30
N THR A 859 7.68 -17.17 8.23
CA THR A 859 9.13 -17.41 8.29
C THR A 859 9.59 -17.72 9.72
N CYS A 860 10.82 -18.21 9.85
CA CYS A 860 11.47 -18.37 11.14
C CYS A 860 12.43 -17.20 11.42
N ARG A 861 12.77 -16.98 12.70
CA ARG A 861 13.67 -15.92 13.16
C ARG A 861 15.04 -15.98 12.47
N MET A 862 15.65 -17.16 12.44
CA MET A 862 17.01 -17.35 11.89
C MET A 862 17.08 -17.09 10.38
N CYS A 863 16.05 -17.49 9.61
CA CYS A 863 16.02 -17.25 8.17
C CYS A 863 15.74 -15.79 7.80
N TYR A 864 15.12 -15.01 8.69
CA TYR A 864 14.90 -13.58 8.47
C TYR A 864 16.13 -12.76 8.91
N GLY A 865 16.60 -12.97 10.14
CA GLY A 865 17.74 -12.28 10.74
C GLY A 865 17.37 -11.09 11.61
N ARG A 866 18.13 -9.99 11.47
CA ARG A 866 17.97 -8.74 12.24
C ARG A 866 16.70 -7.98 11.84
N ASN A 867 16.00 -7.44 12.84
CA ASN A 867 14.96 -6.43 12.63
C ASN A 867 15.63 -5.07 12.40
N MET A 868 15.55 -4.57 11.17
CA MET A 868 16.16 -3.28 10.80
C MET A 868 15.54 -2.09 11.55
N ALA A 869 14.33 -2.21 12.10
CA ALA A 869 13.71 -1.13 12.87
C ALA A 869 14.25 -1.00 14.31
N THR A 870 14.82 -2.07 14.88
CA THR A 870 15.27 -2.10 16.28
C THR A 870 16.75 -2.44 16.44
N GLY A 871 17.40 -2.98 15.42
CA GLY A 871 18.79 -3.44 15.47
C GLY A 871 19.00 -4.80 16.15
N PHE A 872 17.94 -5.44 16.66
CA PHE A 872 17.99 -6.75 17.31
C PHE A 872 17.40 -7.85 16.42
N PRO A 873 17.70 -9.15 16.64
CA PRO A 873 17.05 -10.23 15.90
C PRO A 873 15.53 -10.21 16.07
N VAL A 874 14.78 -10.46 14.98
CA VAL A 874 13.31 -10.39 14.98
C VAL A 874 12.65 -11.26 16.05
N GLU A 875 11.54 -10.78 16.62
CA GLU A 875 10.76 -11.55 17.59
C GLU A 875 9.59 -12.32 16.94
N ILE A 876 9.13 -13.38 17.63
CA ILE A 876 7.99 -14.17 17.18
C ILE A 876 6.72 -13.32 17.24
N GLY A 877 5.96 -13.32 16.15
CA GLY A 877 4.75 -12.51 15.99
C GLY A 877 4.94 -11.24 15.15
N GLU A 878 6.18 -10.89 14.76
CA GLU A 878 6.42 -9.74 13.90
C GLU A 878 5.85 -9.93 12.48
N ALA A 879 5.09 -8.94 12.01
CA ALA A 879 4.48 -8.91 10.69
C ALA A 879 5.46 -8.41 9.62
N VAL A 880 6.52 -9.18 9.38
CA VAL A 880 7.61 -8.83 8.45
C VAL A 880 7.15 -8.61 7.01
N GLY A 881 6.08 -9.28 6.58
CA GLY A 881 5.51 -9.08 5.25
C GLY A 881 4.90 -7.69 5.04
N ILE A 882 4.23 -7.14 6.06
CA ILE A 882 3.71 -5.76 6.01
C ILE A 882 4.85 -4.75 6.01
N MET A 883 5.88 -4.98 6.83
CA MET A 883 7.07 -4.14 6.86
C MET A 883 7.77 -4.11 5.50
N ALA A 884 8.01 -5.27 4.89
CA ALA A 884 8.62 -5.35 3.56
C ALA A 884 7.78 -4.62 2.49
N ALA A 885 6.47 -4.84 2.48
CA ALA A 885 5.58 -4.19 1.52
C ALA A 885 5.59 -2.65 1.63
N GLN A 886 5.63 -2.11 2.85
CA GLN A 886 5.74 -0.67 3.09
C GLN A 886 7.12 -0.13 2.72
N SER A 887 8.19 -0.84 3.08
CA SER A 887 9.57 -0.43 2.78
C SER A 887 9.88 -0.41 1.28
N ILE A 888 9.20 -1.21 0.47
CA ILE A 888 9.29 -1.16 -1.01
C ILE A 888 8.38 -0.06 -1.58
N GLY A 889 7.17 0.10 -1.02
CA GLY A 889 6.17 1.04 -1.52
C GLY A 889 6.46 2.53 -1.25
N GLU A 890 7.03 2.85 -0.09
CA GLU A 890 7.35 4.23 0.31
C GLU A 890 8.36 4.90 -0.65
N PRO A 891 9.51 4.28 -0.99
CA PRO A 891 10.44 4.83 -1.96
C PRO A 891 9.81 5.04 -3.35
N GLY A 892 8.93 4.13 -3.80
CA GLY A 892 8.20 4.29 -5.07
C GLY A 892 7.33 5.56 -5.10
N THR A 893 6.74 5.92 -3.97
CA THR A 893 5.98 7.18 -3.81
C THR A 893 6.93 8.38 -3.81
N GLN A 894 8.09 8.28 -3.16
CA GLN A 894 9.09 9.35 -3.14
C GLN A 894 9.76 9.60 -4.49
N LEU A 895 10.09 8.55 -5.25
CA LEU A 895 10.62 8.65 -6.61
C LEU A 895 9.67 9.47 -7.49
N THR A 896 8.37 9.24 -7.31
CA THR A 896 7.32 9.98 -7.99
C THR A 896 7.28 11.45 -7.56
N MET A 897 7.33 11.73 -6.26
CA MET A 897 7.30 13.11 -5.73
C MET A 897 8.56 13.92 -6.05
N ARG A 898 9.73 13.29 -6.14
CA ARG A 898 11.01 13.96 -6.45
C ARG A 898 11.12 14.43 -7.90
N THR A 899 10.30 13.91 -8.82
CA THR A 899 10.20 14.40 -10.21
C THR A 899 9.89 15.90 -10.29
N PHE A 900 9.32 16.49 -9.23
CA PHE A 900 9.08 17.93 -9.14
C PHE A 900 10.37 18.77 -9.18
N HIS A 901 11.46 18.31 -8.57
CA HIS A 901 12.70 19.09 -8.44
C HIS A 901 13.65 18.93 -9.63
N THR A 902 13.56 17.81 -10.35
CA THR A 902 14.35 17.52 -11.56
C THR A 902 13.58 17.80 -12.86
N GLY A 903 12.26 18.05 -12.76
CA GLY A 903 11.34 18.22 -13.88
C GLY A 903 11.84 19.23 -14.91
N GLY A 904 12.28 18.72 -16.06
CA GLY A 904 12.66 19.51 -17.22
C GLY A 904 14.15 19.71 -17.43
N VAL A 905 15.07 19.18 -16.63
CA VAL A 905 16.51 19.19 -16.97
C VAL A 905 16.86 17.87 -17.67
N ALA A 906 17.58 17.95 -18.79
CA ALA A 906 18.02 16.79 -19.56
C ALA A 906 18.80 15.77 -18.70
N GLY A 907 18.32 14.52 -18.65
CA GLY A 907 18.88 13.39 -17.91
C GLY A 907 18.14 12.09 -18.25
N GLU A 908 18.64 10.93 -17.79
CA GLU A 908 18.03 9.62 -18.08
C GLU A 908 16.56 9.57 -17.65
N ASP A 909 15.73 9.08 -18.57
CA ASP A 909 14.28 9.14 -18.48
C ASP A 909 13.76 8.27 -17.32
N ILE A 910 12.99 8.90 -16.43
CA ILE A 910 12.42 8.32 -15.19
C ILE A 910 11.40 7.20 -15.51
N THR A 911 11.10 6.99 -16.79
CA THR A 911 10.28 5.89 -17.31
C THR A 911 10.84 4.50 -16.98
N GLN A 912 12.13 4.38 -16.63
CA GLN A 912 12.72 3.14 -16.10
C GLN A 912 12.39 2.82 -14.63
N GLY A 913 11.75 3.72 -13.88
CA GLY A 913 11.50 3.53 -12.44
C GLY A 913 10.28 2.66 -12.10
N LEU A 914 9.20 3.28 -11.62
CA LEU A 914 8.03 2.56 -11.08
C LEU A 914 7.37 1.54 -12.05
N PRO A 915 7.17 1.84 -13.35
CA PRO A 915 6.56 0.87 -14.28
C PRO A 915 7.38 -0.41 -14.44
N ARG A 916 8.71 -0.33 -14.38
CA ARG A 916 9.59 -1.50 -14.44
C ARG A 916 9.45 -2.34 -13.16
N VAL A 917 9.44 -1.70 -12.00
CA VAL A 917 9.20 -2.37 -10.72
C VAL A 917 7.82 -3.07 -10.72
N GLU A 918 6.77 -2.43 -11.23
CA GLU A 918 5.46 -3.05 -11.39
C GLU A 918 5.49 -4.25 -12.36
N GLU A 919 6.21 -4.13 -13.47
CA GLU A 919 6.38 -5.22 -14.44
C GLU A 919 7.05 -6.45 -13.82
N LEU A 920 8.11 -6.24 -13.03
CA LEU A 920 8.84 -7.28 -12.31
C LEU A 920 7.94 -7.96 -11.27
N PHE A 921 7.30 -7.20 -10.37
CA PHE A 921 6.44 -7.78 -9.32
C PHE A 921 5.18 -8.47 -9.86
N GLU A 922 4.67 -8.06 -11.03
CA GLU A 922 3.58 -8.75 -11.71
C GLU A 922 4.04 -9.95 -12.55
N ALA A 923 5.36 -10.20 -12.65
CA ALA A 923 5.96 -11.21 -13.51
C ALA A 923 5.42 -11.13 -14.95
N ARG A 924 5.26 -9.91 -15.47
CA ARG A 924 4.82 -9.68 -16.85
C ARG A 924 5.95 -10.04 -17.82
N LYS A 925 5.58 -10.40 -19.04
CA LYS A 925 6.56 -10.54 -20.11
C LYS A 925 7.10 -9.15 -20.48
N PRO A 926 8.42 -8.95 -20.41
CA PRO A 926 8.99 -7.63 -20.68
C PRO A 926 8.83 -7.24 -22.15
N LYS A 927 8.78 -5.94 -22.41
CA LYS A 927 8.91 -5.41 -23.78
C LYS A 927 10.39 -5.46 -24.17
N GLY A 928 10.70 -5.92 -25.38
CA GLY A 928 12.09 -6.13 -25.80
C GLY A 928 12.75 -7.28 -25.02
N GLN A 929 12.07 -8.43 -24.98
CA GLN A 929 12.55 -9.62 -24.29
C GLN A 929 13.87 -10.11 -24.89
N ALA A 930 14.87 -10.35 -24.03
CA ALA A 930 16.08 -11.04 -24.42
C ALA A 930 15.80 -12.53 -24.69
N ILE A 931 16.39 -13.04 -25.77
CA ILE A 931 16.39 -14.47 -26.06
C ILE A 931 17.49 -15.11 -25.20
N ILE A 932 17.13 -16.09 -24.39
CA ILE A 932 18.08 -16.85 -23.55
C ILE A 932 18.29 -18.25 -24.11
N ALA A 933 19.50 -18.80 -23.93
CA ALA A 933 19.82 -20.16 -24.32
C ALA A 933 19.05 -21.19 -23.47
N GLU A 934 18.50 -22.24 -24.08
CA GLU A 934 17.79 -23.31 -23.35
C GLU A 934 18.71 -24.47 -22.95
N ILE A 935 19.85 -24.60 -23.63
CA ILE A 935 20.82 -25.68 -23.45
C ILE A 935 22.23 -25.10 -23.48
N ASN A 936 23.17 -25.80 -22.84
CA ASN A 936 24.60 -25.50 -22.95
C ASN A 936 25.09 -25.92 -24.34
N GLY A 937 25.98 -25.14 -24.94
CA GLY A 937 26.61 -25.52 -26.20
C GLY A 937 27.28 -24.38 -26.94
N VAL A 938 27.76 -24.66 -28.15
CA VAL A 938 28.40 -23.67 -29.02
C VAL A 938 27.35 -23.03 -29.92
N ILE A 939 27.31 -21.70 -29.96
CA ILE A 939 26.38 -20.95 -30.79
C ILE A 939 26.96 -20.70 -32.17
N LYS A 940 26.14 -20.91 -33.21
CA LYS A 940 26.42 -20.51 -34.58
C LYS A 940 25.41 -19.49 -35.04
N VAL A 941 25.87 -18.34 -35.50
CA VAL A 941 24.99 -17.26 -35.95
C VAL A 941 25.01 -17.23 -37.48
N HIS A 942 23.84 -17.46 -38.07
CA HIS A 942 23.63 -17.42 -39.52
C HIS A 942 22.69 -16.26 -39.87
N GLU A 943 23.02 -15.51 -40.92
CA GLU A 943 22.18 -14.43 -41.43
C GLU A 943 21.71 -14.81 -42.83
N ASP A 944 20.42 -15.11 -42.99
CA ASP A 944 19.84 -15.48 -44.27
C ASP A 944 18.59 -14.63 -44.57
N LYS A 945 18.56 -14.02 -45.76
CA LYS A 945 17.46 -13.18 -46.28
C LYS A 945 16.89 -12.13 -45.30
N GLY A 946 17.73 -11.52 -44.46
CA GLY A 946 17.32 -10.43 -43.55
C GLY A 946 16.73 -10.89 -42.21
N MET A 947 16.76 -12.19 -41.91
CA MET A 947 16.58 -12.70 -40.54
C MET A 947 17.90 -13.28 -40.02
N ARG A 948 18.25 -12.95 -38.78
CA ARG A 948 19.36 -13.58 -38.07
C ARG A 948 18.84 -14.80 -37.33
N GLU A 949 19.48 -15.94 -37.50
CA GLU A 949 19.21 -17.15 -36.76
C GLU A 949 20.44 -17.56 -35.95
N ALA A 950 20.24 -17.94 -34.70
CA ALA A 950 21.27 -18.52 -33.86
C ALA A 950 20.96 -20.00 -33.63
N GLU A 951 21.84 -20.89 -34.10
CA GLU A 951 21.77 -22.33 -33.86
C GLU A 951 22.72 -22.71 -32.72
N LEU A 952 22.19 -23.31 -31.67
CA LEU A 952 22.95 -23.77 -30.51
C LEU A 952 23.12 -25.29 -30.59
N LEU A 953 24.38 -25.73 -30.63
CA LEU A 953 24.79 -27.14 -30.73
C LEU A 953 25.22 -27.64 -29.34
N GLY A 954 24.36 -28.43 -28.70
CA GLY A 954 24.67 -29.02 -27.40
C GLY A 954 25.54 -30.27 -27.48
N GLU A 955 26.15 -30.64 -26.34
CA GLU A 955 27.12 -31.75 -26.23
C GLU A 955 26.52 -33.13 -26.58
N GLU A 956 25.20 -33.31 -26.43
CA GLU A 956 24.47 -34.53 -26.82
C GLU A 956 23.98 -34.55 -28.29
N GLY A 957 24.41 -33.59 -29.13
CA GLY A 957 23.97 -33.45 -30.51
C GLY A 957 22.55 -32.89 -30.68
N LYS A 958 21.92 -32.41 -29.59
CA LYS A 958 20.65 -31.67 -29.63
C LYS A 958 20.90 -30.28 -30.20
N ARG A 959 20.11 -29.91 -31.20
CA ARG A 959 20.15 -28.60 -31.86
C ARG A 959 18.94 -27.77 -31.48
N ARG A 960 19.16 -26.50 -31.17
CA ARG A 960 18.12 -25.51 -30.91
C ARG A 960 18.37 -24.28 -31.76
N THR A 961 17.36 -23.86 -32.51
CA THR A 961 17.46 -22.68 -33.38
C THR A 961 16.59 -21.57 -32.81
N TYR A 962 17.17 -20.38 -32.72
CA TYR A 962 16.52 -19.16 -32.24
C TYR A 962 16.45 -18.14 -33.38
N GLN A 963 15.26 -17.57 -33.60
CA GLN A 963 15.09 -16.49 -34.57
C GLN A 963 15.29 -15.15 -33.87
N ILE A 964 16.27 -14.38 -34.32
CA ILE A 964 16.66 -13.10 -33.74
C ILE A 964 16.10 -11.97 -34.61
N PRO A 965 15.26 -11.08 -34.05
CA PRO A 965 14.79 -9.90 -34.76
C PRO A 965 15.95 -8.97 -35.14
N PHE A 966 15.94 -8.42 -36.35
CA PHE A 966 17.04 -7.60 -36.89
C PHE A 966 17.45 -6.40 -36.02
N GLY A 967 16.51 -5.79 -35.28
CA GLY A 967 16.77 -4.68 -34.37
C GLY A 967 17.41 -5.06 -33.03
N SER A 968 17.62 -6.35 -32.75
CA SER A 968 18.19 -6.83 -31.48
C SER A 968 19.71 -6.90 -31.57
N ARG A 969 20.42 -6.26 -30.64
CA ARG A 969 21.88 -6.38 -30.52
C ARG A 969 22.23 -7.74 -29.91
N LEU A 970 23.28 -8.37 -30.42
CA LEU A 970 23.78 -9.66 -29.91
C LEU A 970 24.78 -9.43 -28.79
N LYS A 971 24.67 -10.23 -27.72
CA LYS A 971 25.66 -10.28 -26.63
C LYS A 971 26.74 -11.34 -26.86
N VAL A 972 26.50 -12.27 -27.77
CA VAL A 972 27.38 -13.41 -28.08
C VAL A 972 27.90 -13.32 -29.51
N GLN A 973 29.10 -13.87 -29.75
CA GLN A 973 29.75 -13.96 -31.05
C GLN A 973 29.61 -15.37 -31.65
N ASP A 974 29.82 -15.48 -32.96
CA ASP A 974 29.81 -16.77 -33.66
C ASP A 974 30.95 -17.66 -33.15
N GLY A 975 30.61 -18.87 -32.69
CA GLY A 975 31.57 -19.81 -32.10
C GLY A 975 31.73 -19.72 -30.58
N ASP A 976 31.02 -18.82 -29.90
CA ASP A 976 31.05 -18.73 -28.44
C ASP A 976 30.36 -19.94 -27.78
N TYR A 977 30.89 -20.38 -26.63
CA TYR A 977 30.22 -21.33 -25.76
C TYR A 977 29.25 -20.58 -24.84
N VAL A 978 27.99 -21.02 -24.82
CA VAL A 978 26.89 -20.35 -24.12
C VAL A 978 26.28 -21.32 -23.12
N GLU A 979 26.09 -20.88 -21.88
CA GLU A 979 25.41 -21.68 -20.86
C GLU A 979 23.88 -21.54 -20.95
N ALA A 980 23.16 -22.59 -20.56
CA ALA A 980 21.71 -22.60 -20.49
C ALA A 980 21.25 -21.47 -19.54
N GLY A 981 20.41 -20.57 -20.05
CA GLY A 981 19.88 -19.39 -19.39
C GLY A 981 20.71 -18.11 -19.58
N GLN A 982 21.83 -18.17 -20.31
CA GLN A 982 22.60 -16.98 -20.69
C GLN A 982 21.88 -16.22 -21.83
N GLU A 983 21.97 -14.90 -21.80
CA GLU A 983 21.39 -14.00 -22.80
C GLU A 983 22.15 -14.06 -24.13
N ILE A 984 21.43 -14.33 -25.21
CA ILE A 984 21.94 -14.31 -26.59
C ILE A 984 21.82 -12.89 -27.17
N THR A 985 20.73 -12.20 -26.85
CA THR A 985 20.45 -10.82 -27.30
C THR A 985 20.36 -9.87 -26.11
N GLU A 986 20.63 -8.59 -26.35
CA GLU A 986 20.36 -7.51 -25.40
C GLU A 986 18.84 -7.37 -25.16
N GLY A 987 18.43 -7.11 -23.92
CA GLY A 987 17.04 -6.96 -23.52
C GLY A 987 16.79 -7.45 -22.10
N SER A 988 15.53 -7.42 -21.66
CA SER A 988 15.16 -7.95 -20.34
C SER A 988 14.86 -9.44 -20.39
N ILE A 989 15.31 -10.19 -19.38
CA ILE A 989 14.99 -11.61 -19.25
C ILE A 989 13.53 -11.78 -18.82
N ASN A 990 12.85 -12.76 -19.43
CA ASN A 990 11.54 -13.21 -18.97
C ASN A 990 11.70 -14.21 -17.80
N PRO A 991 11.19 -13.88 -16.59
CA PRO A 991 11.31 -14.75 -15.42
C PRO A 991 10.71 -16.16 -15.62
N HIS A 992 9.68 -16.30 -16.45
CA HIS A 992 9.04 -17.59 -16.72
C HIS A 992 9.94 -18.55 -17.50
N ASP A 993 10.74 -18.02 -18.42
CA ASP A 993 11.65 -18.82 -19.23
C ASP A 993 12.88 -19.21 -18.40
N LEU A 994 13.39 -18.26 -17.60
CA LEU A 994 14.47 -18.51 -16.64
C LEU A 994 14.08 -19.59 -15.60
N LEU A 995 12.83 -19.58 -15.12
CA LEU A 995 12.31 -20.59 -14.19
C LEU A 995 12.34 -22.00 -14.79
N GLN A 996 11.98 -22.14 -16.07
CA GLN A 996 11.95 -23.43 -16.76
C GLN A 996 13.35 -23.97 -17.01
N ILE A 997 14.33 -23.10 -17.24
CA ILE A 997 15.68 -23.46 -17.64
C ILE A 997 16.60 -23.66 -16.42
N LYS A 998 16.74 -22.63 -15.57
CA LYS A 998 17.67 -22.63 -14.42
C LYS A 998 17.02 -22.92 -13.07
N GLY A 999 15.69 -22.99 -13.00
CA GLY A 999 14.96 -23.27 -11.76
C GLY A 999 14.73 -22.05 -10.86
N ILE A 1000 14.25 -22.32 -9.64
CA ILE A 1000 13.73 -21.28 -8.72
C ILE A 1000 14.84 -20.34 -8.23
N THR A 1001 16.00 -20.87 -7.84
CA THR A 1001 17.09 -20.08 -7.25
C THR A 1001 17.60 -19.01 -8.21
N ALA A 1002 17.74 -19.34 -9.50
CA ALA A 1002 18.19 -18.39 -10.51
C ALA A 1002 17.17 -17.26 -10.74
N VAL A 1003 15.87 -17.57 -10.71
CA VAL A 1003 14.83 -16.55 -10.81
C VAL A 1003 14.82 -15.64 -9.59
N GLN A 1004 15.01 -16.20 -8.39
CA GLN A 1004 15.09 -15.42 -7.17
C GLN A 1004 16.28 -14.45 -7.18
N ASP A 1005 17.46 -14.92 -7.62
CA ASP A 1005 18.66 -14.09 -7.73
C ASP A 1005 18.48 -12.98 -8.80
N TYR A 1006 17.95 -13.33 -9.97
CA TYR A 1006 17.61 -12.36 -11.02
C TYR A 1006 16.63 -11.29 -10.52
N MET A 1007 15.54 -11.70 -9.87
CA MET A 1007 14.53 -10.78 -9.34
C MET A 1007 15.10 -9.87 -8.24
N LEU A 1008 16.04 -10.37 -7.42
CA LEU A 1008 16.71 -9.60 -6.38
C LEU A 1008 17.71 -8.59 -6.96
N ARG A 1009 18.36 -8.92 -8.08
CA ARG A 1009 19.33 -8.04 -8.74
C ARG A 1009 18.65 -6.92 -9.53
N GLU A 1010 17.48 -7.19 -10.12
CA GLU A 1010 16.75 -6.23 -10.96
C GLU A 1010 15.89 -5.23 -10.16
N VAL A 1011 15.43 -5.60 -8.96
CA VAL A 1011 14.58 -4.77 -8.08
C VAL A 1011 15.45 -4.02 -7.09
#